data_AF-F3BDJ6-F1
#
_entry.id   AF-F3BDJ6-F1
#
_cell.length_a   1.000
_cell.length_b   1.000
_cell.length_c   1.000
_cell.angle_alpha   90.00
_cell.angle_beta   90.00
_cell.angle_gamma   90.00
#
_symmetry.space_group_name_H-M   'P 1'
#
loop_
_entity.id
_entity.type
_entity.pdbx_description
1 polymer ?
#
loop_
_entity_poly.entity_id
_entity_poly.type
_entity_poly.pdbx_seq_one_letter_code
_entity_poly.pdbx_strand_id
1 'polypeptide(L)'
;MKKKKLMRLFAGLLVITMLAPNSIVSVYAEEPVQNEIQQNKNTKIQYLSDKQEVEKRVGYGSFGKDRNTEMKQNGEGLQVKTRGEKVTFPKGIFAHAPSTVIYDVSELKDKYPNFAGYLGIDSRSGGGNGVIFKISVSDDKNSWEEIYNSGVVTINDAVYVNLSMKGKKYIKLEADSNGENSRDHVVYADAGFVTNDYTPSENYNAPIKTVAEYDEELSKINFRDKNAVNNNTQTIYQRELVNQAGFYTINKVYEMEDERGNKLYKDAIEYLLKDKEALYYYINGGPKPSQGTYENSLIAFGKLYNAYKGELDNNSENDLNIRLAVSVASAYANPKTVRFWTENDNPNSGVEEVQKEDPVRRYATYKKLSEQGNYMDKISTLAKEPSRNMGNAIWSGKQFKELSVPMMRWVVDSRMHEDEFEWLAQYITQWASEEENKNKNFLDSYMYVHNKQGNWQYTDEKYYSQQKRAEWNKKYKFDDFKSFDDNAKYGTKDLIRSWIVWEEGGVCGAYAKTYANLAEVAGRPSIVTGQPAHAAALTWQWVSDGGPDHKGQYEWRIQNNAWSLRETSSEYEDYLLGWGNRRKMGNIDTNRNRASSYTLLATDVIQDWDAYVMAKKYTLLANSLKDFSAKREVYYRALTESPRYLDATYGMLDMYLNKPDLTSAELNRFMKETASRYTYYPMVMADLLREIELSGKLTDPVHMAELYMERQRALEEAYTLRKDTKNLTADDYEKTRQPWYAGDVARAILEKDHSRIASFSFDGDNAGKIVLTKNLTEKGLKMKYSLDGGKTWKTSDKDVISLTNDELKSITVENDIQVTVEGATEDMYGRLPICVIDIMEQEAPKNIEANDKEDLLLGDVSNLEYSEDGGNTWKPYEQNGLKNQNRFTGEKKVTVRRGSHGQYVASKTAEYQFKNADDKNEEKYLQLQYVSMHEFSSQQNEGNQAAKNLIDGQRNTNWHSKWDVQDKKEYSVKFDKARRISKLEYVPSVGGSNGRWEEVEIYGSNDGKTWTKIGKSGQLANDVNAKEIKVDSSKAWQYIKVKGLHSYSHDGNKDKYFSGSMLNFFEDTTK
;
A
#
# COMPACT_ATOMS: atom_id res chain seq x y z
N MET A 1 9.55 -12.92 41.21
CA MET A 1 10.43 -11.89 41.84
C MET A 1 11.06 -11.01 40.75
N LYS A 2 11.35 -9.74 41.08
CA LYS A 2 12.20 -8.70 40.41
C LYS A 2 12.83 -9.03 39.03
N LYS A 3 12.88 -8.14 38.02
CA LYS A 3 12.29 -6.79 37.79
C LYS A 3 12.44 -6.46 36.27
N LYS A 4 11.37 -5.99 35.60
CA LYS A 4 11.40 -5.28 34.30
C LYS A 4 10.78 -3.88 34.47
N LYS A 5 11.21 -2.90 33.64
CA LYS A 5 10.85 -1.46 33.51
C LYS A 5 12.12 -0.60 33.72
N LEU A 6 12.47 0.36 32.85
CA LEU A 6 11.71 1.58 32.56
C LEU A 6 12.23 2.27 31.28
N MET A 7 11.37 2.85 30.44
CA MET A 7 11.60 4.18 29.83
C MET A 7 10.33 4.69 29.11
N ARG A 8 9.79 5.81 29.59
CA ARG A 8 8.86 6.71 28.91
C ARG A 8 8.99 8.09 29.58
N LEU A 9 9.01 9.13 28.76
CA LEU A 9 8.71 10.54 29.08
C LEU A 9 9.55 11.26 30.15
N PHE A 10 10.19 12.35 29.72
CA PHE A 10 10.18 13.60 30.48
C PHE A 10 9.99 14.77 29.50
N ALA A 11 9.09 15.68 29.86
CA ALA A 11 9.00 17.03 29.32
C ALA A 11 9.34 18.01 30.46
N GLY A 12 9.91 19.18 30.17
CA GLY A 12 10.27 20.15 31.20
C GLY A 12 10.69 21.49 30.63
N LEU A 13 9.89 22.52 30.92
CA LEU A 13 10.20 23.95 30.71
C LEU A 13 11.45 24.38 31.50
N LEU A 14 12.10 25.45 31.05
CA LEU A 14 12.60 26.47 31.96
C LEU A 14 12.49 27.89 31.37
N VAL A 15 12.52 28.90 32.24
CA VAL A 15 11.87 30.20 32.06
C VAL A 15 12.87 31.36 31.94
N ILE A 16 12.54 32.28 31.03
CA ILE A 16 12.83 33.74 30.96
C ILE A 16 13.99 34.29 31.81
N THR A 17 14.94 34.96 31.13
CA THR A 17 15.50 36.25 31.58
C THR A 17 15.44 37.26 30.43
N MET A 18 14.89 38.45 30.70
CA MET A 18 14.82 39.57 29.75
C MET A 18 16.21 40.16 29.47
N LEU A 19 16.40 40.71 28.26
CA LEU A 19 16.99 42.03 28.01
C LEU A 19 16.88 42.34 26.50
N ALA A 20 16.07 43.33 26.13
CA ALA A 20 16.01 43.88 24.77
C ALA A 20 16.90 45.12 24.68
N PRO A 21 17.33 45.48 23.45
CA PRO A 21 16.99 46.82 22.98
C PRO A 21 16.43 46.86 21.56
N ASN A 22 15.48 47.79 21.38
CA ASN A 22 14.91 48.36 20.14
C ASN A 22 15.89 48.38 18.95
N SER A 23 15.53 48.29 17.67
CA SER A 23 14.29 48.67 16.94
C SER A 23 14.27 47.91 15.59
N ILE A 24 13.26 47.96 14.70
CA ILE A 24 11.97 48.68 14.57
C ILE A 24 10.90 47.64 14.14
N VAL A 25 9.62 47.86 14.45
CA VAL A 25 8.49 47.18 13.78
C VAL A 25 7.65 48.22 13.05
N SER A 26 7.42 48.04 11.75
CA SER A 26 6.47 48.83 10.99
C SER A 26 5.05 48.37 11.31
N VAL A 27 4.43 48.99 12.31
CA VAL A 27 3.01 48.79 12.61
C VAL A 27 2.19 49.54 11.57
N TYR A 28 1.58 48.82 10.63
CA TYR A 28 0.39 49.33 9.96
C TYR A 28 -0.76 49.26 10.96
N ALA A 29 -1.07 50.42 11.55
CA ALA A 29 -2.29 50.59 12.33
C ALA A 29 -3.44 50.82 11.34
N GLU A 30 -4.26 49.80 11.13
CA GLU A 30 -5.59 50.02 10.58
C GLU A 30 -6.44 50.70 11.66
N GLU A 31 -6.78 51.97 11.45
CA GLU A 31 -7.88 52.58 12.20
C GLU A 31 -9.18 51.85 11.81
N PRO A 32 -9.99 51.41 12.79
CA PRO A 32 -11.26 50.76 12.50
C PRO A 32 -12.24 51.79 11.95
N VAL A 33 -12.31 51.91 10.62
CA VAL A 33 -13.40 52.61 9.95
C VAL A 33 -14.69 51.84 10.26
N GLN A 34 -15.50 52.39 11.18
CA GLN A 34 -16.85 51.90 11.45
C GLN A 34 -17.75 52.20 10.25
N ASN A 35 -17.65 51.37 9.22
CA ASN A 35 -18.76 51.22 8.28
C ASN A 35 -19.85 50.41 8.99
N GLU A 36 -20.92 51.09 9.39
CA GLU A 36 -22.17 50.44 9.79
C GLU A 36 -22.75 49.69 8.59
N ILE A 37 -22.32 48.44 8.40
CA ILE A 37 -23.06 47.50 7.56
C ILE A 37 -24.42 47.33 8.22
N GLN A 38 -25.47 47.82 7.55
CA GLN A 38 -26.85 47.54 7.93
C GLN A 38 -27.05 46.03 7.90
N GLN A 39 -26.96 45.39 9.06
CA GLN A 39 -27.41 44.01 9.23
C GLN A 39 -28.90 43.98 8.86
N ASN A 40 -29.22 43.34 7.74
CA ASN A 40 -30.58 42.90 7.45
C ASN A 40 -31.02 42.00 8.61
N LYS A 41 -31.75 42.56 9.58
CA LYS A 41 -32.35 41.79 10.66
C LYS A 41 -33.36 40.84 10.05
N ASN A 42 -32.98 39.58 9.86
CA ASN A 42 -33.90 38.55 9.44
C ASN A 42 -35.03 38.48 10.47
N THR A 43 -36.22 38.95 10.08
CA THR A 43 -37.36 39.11 10.98
C THR A 43 -37.97 37.77 11.40
N LYS A 44 -37.56 36.67 10.76
CA LYS A 44 -38.00 35.29 11.02
C LYS A 44 -37.24 34.59 12.15
N ILE A 45 -36.12 35.13 12.63
CA ILE A 45 -35.36 34.59 13.77
C ILE A 45 -35.09 35.64 14.85
N GLN A 46 -35.24 35.23 16.10
CA GLN A 46 -34.79 35.95 17.29
C GLN A 46 -33.68 35.13 17.96
N TYR A 47 -32.42 35.52 17.78
CA TYR A 47 -31.27 34.77 18.29
C TYR A 47 -31.24 34.65 19.82
N LEU A 48 -30.72 33.54 20.32
CA LEU A 48 -30.53 33.27 21.75
C LEU A 48 -29.56 34.26 22.42
N SER A 49 -28.52 34.69 21.72
CA SER A 49 -27.54 35.67 22.23
C SER A 49 -28.13 37.07 22.39
N ASP A 50 -29.05 37.47 21.50
CA ASP A 50 -29.72 38.77 21.57
C ASP A 50 -30.79 38.83 22.66
N LYS A 51 -31.10 37.70 23.32
CA LYS A 51 -32.04 37.61 24.43
C LYS A 51 -31.32 37.37 25.74
N GLN A 52 -31.88 37.88 26.83
CA GLN A 52 -31.42 37.57 28.18
C GLN A 52 -32.02 36.24 28.66
N GLU A 53 -31.15 35.31 29.02
CA GLU A 53 -31.46 34.06 29.70
C GLU A 53 -31.94 34.31 31.13
N VAL A 54 -32.99 33.59 31.56
CA VAL A 54 -33.52 33.67 32.93
C VAL A 54 -32.78 32.78 33.91
N GLU A 55 -32.06 31.77 33.39
CA GLU A 55 -31.12 30.96 34.17
C GLU A 55 -30.01 30.43 33.24
N LYS A 56 -28.78 30.34 33.75
CA LYS A 56 -27.66 29.66 33.10
C LYS A 56 -26.77 28.99 34.13
N ARG A 57 -26.33 27.77 33.82
CA ARG A 57 -25.35 26.98 34.56
C ARG A 57 -24.44 26.29 33.55
N VAL A 58 -23.14 26.33 33.79
CA VAL A 58 -22.11 25.60 33.02
C VAL A 58 -21.25 24.83 34.00
N GLY A 59 -20.87 23.60 33.66
CA GLY A 59 -20.11 22.72 34.53
C GLY A 59 -18.63 23.11 34.65
N TYR A 60 -18.13 23.81 33.64
CA TYR A 60 -16.78 24.35 33.57
C TYR A 60 -16.78 25.68 32.80
N GLY A 61 -15.66 26.40 32.83
CA GLY A 61 -15.46 27.62 32.06
C GLY A 61 -16.46 28.75 32.35
N SER A 62 -16.94 29.40 31.31
CA SER A 62 -17.94 30.47 31.40
C SER A 62 -18.91 30.44 30.23
N PHE A 63 -20.13 30.92 30.44
CA PHE A 63 -21.14 31.02 29.37
C PHE A 63 -20.79 32.12 28.36
N GLY A 64 -20.86 31.82 27.06
CA GLY A 64 -20.57 32.75 25.97
C GLY A 64 -21.79 33.08 25.12
N LYS A 65 -21.84 34.31 24.60
CA LYS A 65 -22.76 34.76 23.55
C LYS A 65 -21.93 35.14 22.33
N ASP A 66 -22.27 34.58 21.17
CA ASP A 66 -21.59 34.80 19.87
C ASP A 66 -20.08 34.45 19.83
N ARG A 67 -19.54 33.85 20.89
CA ARG A 67 -18.12 33.48 21.04
C ARG A 67 -17.93 32.24 21.92
N ASN A 68 -16.87 31.49 21.68
CA ASN A 68 -16.33 30.52 22.63
C ASN A 68 -15.42 31.23 23.63
N THR A 69 -15.80 31.24 24.91
CA THR A 69 -15.10 31.97 25.98
C THR A 69 -13.91 31.22 26.58
N GLU A 70 -13.71 29.95 26.22
CA GLU A 70 -12.56 29.14 26.66
C GLU A 70 -11.42 29.09 25.64
N MET A 71 -11.67 29.55 24.41
CA MET A 71 -10.65 29.84 23.42
C MET A 71 -10.10 31.25 23.66
N LYS A 72 -8.76 31.42 23.61
CA LYS A 72 -8.08 32.70 23.92
C LYS A 72 -8.33 33.79 22.85
N GLN A 73 -7.30 34.14 22.05
CA GLN A 73 -7.42 35.18 21.02
C GLN A 73 -8.29 34.75 19.81
N ASN A 74 -8.63 33.46 19.71
CA ASN A 74 -9.37 32.88 18.57
C ASN A 74 -10.80 32.43 18.96
N GLY A 75 -11.39 33.06 19.98
CA GLY A 75 -12.71 32.69 20.53
C GLY A 75 -13.92 33.28 19.80
N GLU A 76 -13.74 34.31 18.96
CA GLU A 76 -14.84 34.92 18.20
C GLU A 76 -15.59 33.90 17.31
N GLY A 77 -16.90 34.08 17.19
CA GLY A 77 -17.79 33.18 16.49
C GLY A 77 -17.94 31.80 17.14
N LEU A 78 -18.90 31.03 16.65
CA LEU A 78 -19.22 29.69 17.12
C LEU A 78 -18.91 28.66 16.03
N GLN A 79 -17.89 27.83 16.25
CA GLN A 79 -17.39 26.91 15.24
C GLN A 79 -17.92 25.51 15.47
N VAL A 80 -18.78 25.01 14.59
CA VAL A 80 -19.22 23.59 14.59
C VAL A 80 -18.68 22.87 13.36
N LYS A 81 -18.75 21.54 13.36
CA LYS A 81 -18.69 20.78 12.10
C LYS A 81 -20.08 20.32 11.68
N THR A 82 -20.42 20.44 10.41
CA THR A 82 -21.65 19.88 9.81
C THR A 82 -21.23 19.06 8.60
N ARG A 83 -21.52 17.76 8.57
CA ARG A 83 -21.05 16.83 7.53
C ARG A 83 -19.53 16.90 7.27
N GLY A 84 -18.75 17.15 8.32
CA GLY A 84 -17.29 17.33 8.24
C GLY A 84 -16.80 18.73 7.83
N GLU A 85 -17.67 19.59 7.29
CA GLU A 85 -17.38 21.00 7.01
C GLU A 85 -17.21 21.79 8.31
N LYS A 86 -16.13 22.56 8.48
CA LYS A 86 -15.99 23.49 9.61
C LYS A 86 -16.70 24.80 9.28
N VAL A 87 -17.75 25.14 10.05
CA VAL A 87 -18.55 26.35 9.83
C VAL A 87 -18.47 27.24 11.07
N THR A 88 -18.18 28.53 10.87
CA THR A 88 -18.20 29.55 11.92
C THR A 88 -19.48 30.35 11.78
N PHE A 89 -20.35 30.30 12.80
CA PHE A 89 -21.55 31.12 12.87
C PHE A 89 -21.30 32.38 13.72
N PRO A 90 -21.76 33.57 13.29
CA PRO A 90 -21.60 34.80 14.04
C PRO A 90 -22.59 34.92 15.22
N LYS A 91 -23.66 34.12 15.24
CA LYS A 91 -24.71 34.17 16.26
C LYS A 91 -24.91 32.84 16.98
N GLY A 92 -25.26 32.91 18.26
CA GLY A 92 -25.67 31.76 19.09
C GLY A 92 -25.09 31.81 20.50
N ILE A 93 -25.07 30.68 21.20
CA ILE A 93 -24.53 30.59 22.57
C ILE A 93 -23.52 29.45 22.75
N PHE A 94 -22.58 29.68 23.65
CA PHE A 94 -21.54 28.74 24.08
C PHE A 94 -21.71 28.39 25.55
N ALA A 95 -21.49 27.11 25.88
CA ALA A 95 -21.52 26.56 27.23
C ALA A 95 -20.46 25.45 27.37
N HIS A 96 -20.28 24.93 28.58
CA HIS A 96 -19.50 23.71 28.80
C HIS A 96 -20.33 22.66 29.52
N ALA A 97 -20.35 21.42 29.02
CA ALA A 97 -21.11 20.33 29.65
C ALA A 97 -20.53 19.95 31.04
N PRO A 98 -21.37 19.48 31.99
CA PRO A 98 -22.83 19.54 31.96
C PRO A 98 -23.34 20.99 32.03
N SER A 99 -24.33 21.38 31.23
CA SER A 99 -24.89 22.74 31.22
C SER A 99 -26.41 22.77 31.15
N THR A 100 -26.98 23.89 31.61
CA THR A 100 -28.41 24.20 31.58
C THR A 100 -28.60 25.68 31.30
N VAL A 101 -29.39 26.03 30.29
CA VAL A 101 -29.74 27.42 29.95
C VAL A 101 -31.25 27.53 29.75
N ILE A 102 -31.90 28.49 30.38
CA ILE A 102 -33.36 28.65 30.34
C ILE A 102 -33.72 30.04 29.83
N TYR A 103 -34.70 30.11 28.92
CA TYR A 103 -35.26 31.35 28.40
C TYR A 103 -36.77 31.43 28.66
N ASP A 104 -37.25 32.65 28.98
CA ASP A 104 -38.68 32.98 28.96
C ASP A 104 -39.06 33.43 27.54
N VAL A 105 -39.90 32.64 26.88
CA VAL A 105 -40.39 32.85 25.52
C VAL A 105 -41.87 33.29 25.50
N SER A 106 -42.45 33.64 26.65
CA SER A 106 -43.88 33.98 26.78
C SER A 106 -44.36 35.06 25.80
N GLU A 107 -43.51 36.07 25.54
CA GLU A 107 -43.77 37.19 24.62
C GLU A 107 -43.42 36.88 23.15
N LEU A 108 -42.69 35.78 22.91
CA LEU A 108 -42.16 35.43 21.59
C LEU A 108 -42.95 34.29 20.93
N LYS A 109 -43.46 33.33 21.72
CA LYS A 109 -43.99 32.04 21.28
C LYS A 109 -45.10 32.10 20.22
N ASP A 110 -45.87 33.18 20.16
CA ASP A 110 -46.97 33.32 19.19
C ASP A 110 -46.46 33.80 17.81
N LYS A 111 -45.34 34.54 17.79
CA LYS A 111 -44.64 34.96 16.55
C LYS A 111 -43.57 33.95 16.13
N TYR A 112 -42.86 33.39 17.10
CA TYR A 112 -41.75 32.46 16.96
C TYR A 112 -42.09 31.15 17.70
N PRO A 113 -42.95 30.28 17.13
CA PRO A 113 -43.44 29.08 17.80
C PRO A 113 -42.40 27.97 17.96
N ASN A 114 -41.27 28.05 17.25
CA ASN A 114 -40.27 27.00 17.18
C ASN A 114 -38.90 27.49 17.70
N PHE A 115 -38.09 26.56 18.21
CA PHE A 115 -36.67 26.75 18.48
C PHE A 115 -35.86 26.07 17.38
N ALA A 116 -34.86 26.75 16.82
CA ALA A 116 -33.97 26.18 15.82
C ALA A 116 -32.50 26.54 16.06
N GLY A 117 -31.59 25.74 15.49
CA GLY A 117 -30.15 25.95 15.55
C GLY A 117 -29.32 24.68 15.37
N TYR A 118 -28.01 24.83 15.24
CA TYR A 118 -27.04 23.73 15.22
C TYR A 118 -26.56 23.40 16.64
N LEU A 119 -26.79 22.15 17.06
CA LEU A 119 -26.35 21.60 18.34
C LEU A 119 -25.05 20.82 18.13
N GLY A 120 -23.93 21.28 18.69
CA GLY A 120 -22.63 20.66 18.45
C GLY A 120 -21.57 20.91 19.52
N ILE A 121 -20.39 20.34 19.30
CA ILE A 121 -19.19 20.64 20.08
C ILE A 121 -18.31 21.59 19.25
N ASP A 122 -17.69 22.57 19.90
CA ASP A 122 -16.82 23.52 19.24
C ASP A 122 -15.67 22.80 18.53
N SER A 123 -15.51 23.02 17.23
CA SER A 123 -14.52 22.33 16.41
C SER A 123 -13.07 22.62 16.81
N ARG A 124 -12.86 23.63 17.66
CA ARG A 124 -11.57 24.02 18.25
C ARG A 124 -11.20 23.21 19.51
N SER A 125 -12.14 22.51 20.18
CA SER A 125 -11.92 21.89 21.50
C SER A 125 -11.24 20.52 21.50
N GLY A 126 -11.28 19.80 20.37
CA GLY A 126 -10.79 18.42 20.29
C GLY A 126 -11.78 17.34 20.78
N GLY A 127 -13.00 17.71 21.17
CA GLY A 127 -14.20 16.89 20.93
C GLY A 127 -14.63 15.82 21.93
N GLY A 128 -13.79 15.50 22.92
CA GLY A 128 -14.15 14.61 24.03
C GLY A 128 -14.66 13.23 23.62
N ASN A 129 -15.55 12.68 24.44
CA ASN A 129 -16.38 11.48 24.23
C ASN A 129 -17.78 11.83 23.68
N GLY A 130 -18.03 13.10 23.32
CA GLY A 130 -19.32 13.58 22.83
C GLY A 130 -20.25 14.07 23.94
N VAL A 131 -21.29 14.83 23.57
CA VAL A 131 -22.28 15.42 24.49
C VAL A 131 -23.69 14.97 24.13
N ILE A 132 -24.62 14.98 25.08
CA ILE A 132 -26.05 14.67 24.84
C ILE A 132 -26.88 15.93 25.09
N PHE A 133 -27.49 16.47 24.04
CA PHE A 133 -28.41 17.59 24.13
C PHE A 133 -29.82 17.12 24.50
N LYS A 134 -30.46 17.83 25.43
CA LYS A 134 -31.87 17.70 25.76
C LYS A 134 -32.54 19.07 25.69
N ILE A 135 -33.69 19.12 25.02
CA ILE A 135 -34.48 20.35 24.90
C ILE A 135 -35.83 20.07 25.54
N SER A 136 -36.21 20.88 26.52
CA SER A 136 -37.47 20.74 27.25
C SER A 136 -38.25 22.06 27.30
N VAL A 137 -39.57 21.99 27.44
CA VAL A 137 -40.45 23.16 27.54
C VAL A 137 -41.35 23.10 28.77
N SER A 138 -41.83 24.26 29.25
CA SER A 138 -42.60 24.39 30.48
C SER A 138 -43.50 25.63 30.49
N ASP A 139 -44.58 25.60 31.28
CA ASP A 139 -45.43 26.77 31.57
C ASP A 139 -45.10 27.46 32.91
N ASP A 140 -44.34 26.80 33.79
CA ASP A 140 -44.13 27.19 35.20
C ASP A 140 -42.64 27.16 35.66
N LYS A 141 -41.72 26.71 34.80
CA LYS A 141 -40.29 26.42 35.05
C LYS A 141 -40.00 25.24 36.00
N ASN A 142 -41.01 24.54 36.50
CA ASN A 142 -40.84 23.41 37.42
C ASN A 142 -41.17 22.09 36.74
N SER A 143 -42.27 22.07 36.00
CA SER A 143 -42.81 20.94 35.25
C SER A 143 -42.28 21.00 33.81
N TRP A 144 -41.32 20.13 33.47
CA TRP A 144 -40.64 20.14 32.18
C TRP A 144 -41.07 18.96 31.30
N GLU A 145 -41.45 19.26 30.06
CA GLU A 145 -41.74 18.29 29.00
C GLU A 145 -40.55 18.21 28.04
N GLU A 146 -39.85 17.07 27.97
CA GLU A 146 -38.77 16.85 26.99
C GLU A 146 -39.38 16.76 25.58
N ILE A 147 -38.89 17.60 24.68
CA ILE A 147 -39.32 17.65 23.26
C ILE A 147 -38.24 17.18 22.29
N TYR A 148 -36.99 17.04 22.74
CA TYR A 148 -35.90 16.51 21.94
C TYR A 148 -34.76 15.98 22.80
N ASN A 149 -34.12 14.92 22.31
CA ASN A 149 -32.91 14.30 22.85
C ASN A 149 -32.04 13.86 21.67
N SER A 150 -30.78 14.31 21.61
CA SER A 150 -29.91 14.07 20.45
C SER A 150 -29.28 12.68 20.40
N GLY A 151 -29.28 11.93 21.51
CA GLY A 151 -28.22 10.93 21.73
C GLY A 151 -26.84 11.59 21.77
N VAL A 152 -25.77 10.83 21.54
CA VAL A 152 -24.38 11.35 21.61
C VAL A 152 -24.02 12.11 20.33
N VAL A 153 -23.83 13.42 20.46
CA VAL A 153 -23.29 14.30 19.42
C VAL A 153 -21.77 14.41 19.59
N THR A 154 -21.02 14.20 18.51
CA THR A 154 -19.55 14.29 18.51
C THR A 154 -19.08 15.54 17.76
N ILE A 155 -17.81 15.92 17.93
CA ILE A 155 -17.18 17.05 17.22
C ILE A 155 -17.20 16.97 15.68
N ASN A 156 -17.61 15.83 15.10
CA ASN A 156 -17.57 15.63 13.66
C ASN A 156 -18.88 15.96 12.94
N ASP A 157 -20.02 15.98 13.64
CA ASP A 157 -21.31 16.26 13.03
C ASP A 157 -22.28 16.87 14.06
N ALA A 158 -22.48 18.18 13.96
CA ALA A 158 -23.45 18.95 14.72
C ALA A 158 -24.85 18.79 14.12
N VAL A 159 -25.86 18.63 14.97
CA VAL A 159 -27.22 18.33 14.55
C VAL A 159 -28.02 19.61 14.45
N TYR A 160 -28.52 19.92 13.25
CA TYR A 160 -29.53 20.97 13.09
C TYR A 160 -30.87 20.49 13.65
N VAL A 161 -31.54 21.34 14.43
CA VAL A 161 -32.89 21.11 14.91
C VAL A 161 -33.81 22.27 14.53
N ASN A 162 -35.10 21.96 14.33
CA ASN A 162 -36.20 22.92 14.29
C ASN A 162 -37.38 22.26 15.02
N LEU A 163 -37.68 22.74 16.23
CA LEU A 163 -38.50 22.05 17.23
C LEU A 163 -39.65 22.95 17.66
N SER A 164 -40.89 22.45 17.59
CA SER A 164 -42.03 23.20 18.11
C SER A 164 -41.97 23.31 19.63
N MET A 165 -42.08 24.55 20.14
CA MET A 165 -42.15 24.83 21.58
C MET A 165 -43.54 24.59 22.18
N LYS A 166 -44.49 24.03 21.41
CA LYS A 166 -45.84 23.64 21.83
C LYS A 166 -46.65 24.76 22.53
N GLY A 167 -46.37 26.02 22.20
CA GLY A 167 -47.02 27.19 22.80
C GLY A 167 -46.71 27.43 24.29
N LYS A 168 -45.65 26.79 24.81
CA LYS A 168 -45.19 26.91 26.20
C LYS A 168 -44.49 28.24 26.47
N LYS A 169 -44.36 28.60 27.75
CA LYS A 169 -43.75 29.87 28.20
C LYS A 169 -42.24 29.85 28.36
N TYR A 170 -41.67 28.68 28.64
CA TYR A 170 -40.26 28.49 28.93
C TYR A 170 -39.67 27.37 28.09
N ILE A 171 -38.40 27.54 27.73
CA ILE A 171 -37.57 26.51 27.09
C ILE A 171 -36.27 26.37 27.86
N LYS A 172 -35.84 25.12 28.04
CA LYS A 172 -34.61 24.71 28.72
C LYS A 172 -33.74 23.94 27.74
N LEU A 173 -32.50 24.39 27.60
CA LEU A 173 -31.45 23.82 26.78
C LEU A 173 -30.45 23.15 27.74
N GLU A 174 -30.34 21.84 27.68
CA GLU A 174 -29.44 21.05 28.52
C GLU A 174 -28.43 20.30 27.64
N ALA A 175 -27.19 20.21 28.11
CA ALA A 175 -26.18 19.34 27.51
C ALA A 175 -25.46 18.55 28.61
N ASP A 176 -25.47 17.23 28.48
CA ASP A 176 -24.82 16.25 29.38
C ASP A 176 -23.45 15.84 28.80
N SER A 177 -22.47 15.50 29.66
CA SER A 177 -21.08 15.19 29.28
C SER A 177 -20.82 13.74 28.86
N ASN A 178 -21.85 12.87 28.84
CA ASN A 178 -21.74 11.48 28.36
C ASN A 178 -20.63 10.65 29.06
N GLY A 179 -20.15 11.08 30.24
CA GLY A 179 -18.86 10.68 30.80
C GLY A 179 -17.92 11.87 31.08
N GLU A 180 -16.76 11.92 30.41
CA GLU A 180 -15.64 12.83 30.73
C GLU A 180 -15.82 14.24 30.15
N ASN A 181 -15.97 15.25 31.00
CA ASN A 181 -16.23 16.62 30.59
C ASN A 181 -14.99 17.50 30.35
N SER A 182 -13.89 16.99 29.80
CA SER A 182 -12.65 17.81 29.64
C SER A 182 -12.57 18.60 28.32
N ARG A 183 -13.47 18.33 27.36
CA ARG A 183 -13.46 18.93 26.00
C ARG A 183 -14.86 19.22 25.44
N ASP A 184 -15.85 19.20 26.32
CA ASP A 184 -17.28 19.35 25.99
C ASP A 184 -17.68 20.82 25.89
N HIS A 185 -16.99 21.52 24.99
CA HIS A 185 -17.24 22.90 24.60
C HIS A 185 -18.54 22.95 23.78
N VAL A 186 -19.68 22.98 24.47
CA VAL A 186 -21.03 22.93 23.90
C VAL A 186 -21.33 24.22 23.13
N VAL A 187 -21.85 24.05 21.93
CA VAL A 187 -22.23 25.14 21.02
C VAL A 187 -23.67 24.95 20.55
N TYR A 188 -24.46 26.02 20.68
CA TYR A 188 -25.76 26.20 20.04
C TYR A 188 -25.57 27.31 18.99
N ALA A 189 -25.13 26.94 17.79
CA ALA A 189 -24.78 27.87 16.70
C ALA A 189 -25.98 28.21 15.82
N ASP A 190 -26.03 29.44 15.33
CA ASP A 190 -27.18 30.05 14.61
C ASP A 190 -28.52 29.88 15.36
N ALA A 191 -28.44 29.75 16.68
CA ALA A 191 -29.56 29.29 17.49
C ALA A 191 -30.49 30.43 17.90
N GLY A 192 -31.80 30.21 17.79
CA GLY A 192 -32.82 31.21 18.10
C GLY A 192 -34.26 30.68 18.07
N PHE A 193 -35.20 31.58 18.30
CA PHE A 193 -36.63 31.33 18.17
C PHE A 193 -37.10 31.77 16.79
N VAL A 194 -37.82 30.91 16.07
CA VAL A 194 -38.06 31.07 14.64
C VAL A 194 -39.54 30.94 14.25
N THR A 195 -39.91 31.57 13.14
CA THR A 195 -41.23 31.41 12.51
C THR A 195 -41.38 30.01 11.91
N ASN A 196 -42.62 29.60 11.59
CA ASN A 196 -42.89 28.29 10.99
C ASN A 196 -42.27 28.10 9.59
N ASP A 197 -41.99 29.20 8.90
CA ASP A 197 -41.48 29.27 7.52
C ASP A 197 -40.00 29.69 7.46
N TYR A 198 -39.28 29.64 8.58
CA TYR A 198 -37.83 29.89 8.62
C TYR A 198 -37.05 28.68 8.11
N THR A 199 -36.05 28.93 7.26
CA THR A 199 -35.02 27.94 6.91
C THR A 199 -33.62 28.51 7.19
N PRO A 200 -32.64 27.66 7.56
CA PRO A 200 -31.28 28.12 7.82
C PRO A 200 -30.55 28.59 6.54
N SER A 201 -31.17 28.45 5.36
CA SER A 201 -30.68 28.95 4.08
C SER A 201 -31.05 30.42 3.80
N GLU A 202 -32.04 31.01 4.49
CA GLU A 202 -32.55 32.37 4.16
C GLU A 202 -31.55 33.52 4.37
N ASN A 203 -30.51 33.31 5.18
CA ASN A 203 -29.46 34.30 5.45
C ASN A 203 -28.31 34.25 4.43
N TYR A 204 -28.42 33.45 3.37
CA TYR A 204 -27.33 33.12 2.45
C TYR A 204 -27.72 33.48 1.00
N ASN A 205 -26.77 34.05 0.26
CA ASN A 205 -27.01 34.70 -1.04
C ASN A 205 -26.63 33.84 -2.25
N ALA A 206 -25.80 32.81 -2.05
CA ALA A 206 -25.38 31.93 -3.13
C ALA A 206 -26.59 31.17 -3.72
N PRO A 207 -26.72 31.06 -5.06
CA PRO A 207 -27.91 30.49 -5.70
C PRO A 207 -27.92 28.95 -5.66
N ILE A 208 -27.90 28.39 -4.44
CA ILE A 208 -27.89 26.96 -4.13
C ILE A 208 -28.96 26.62 -3.10
N LYS A 209 -29.45 25.38 -3.13
CA LYS A 209 -30.30 24.82 -2.08
C LYS A 209 -29.45 24.03 -1.09
N THR A 210 -29.97 23.76 0.10
CA THR A 210 -29.40 22.74 0.99
C THR A 210 -29.56 21.34 0.39
N VAL A 211 -28.76 20.37 0.85
CA VAL A 211 -28.88 18.98 0.38
C VAL A 211 -30.27 18.39 0.68
N ALA A 212 -30.93 18.81 1.78
CA ALA A 212 -32.26 18.31 2.13
C ALA A 212 -33.35 18.76 1.14
N GLU A 213 -33.29 20.02 0.70
CA GLU A 213 -34.22 20.58 -0.30
C GLU A 213 -34.00 19.93 -1.68
N TYR A 214 -32.74 19.73 -2.09
CA TYR A 214 -32.44 18.96 -3.30
C TYR A 214 -32.90 17.50 -3.19
N ASP A 215 -32.67 16.84 -2.05
CA ASP A 215 -33.09 15.45 -1.85
C ASP A 215 -34.63 15.33 -1.91
N GLU A 216 -35.39 16.32 -1.43
CA GLU A 216 -36.85 16.34 -1.57
C GLU A 216 -37.29 16.45 -3.04
N GLU A 217 -36.66 17.32 -3.83
CA GLU A 217 -36.92 17.48 -5.27
C GLU A 217 -36.56 16.21 -6.05
N LEU A 218 -35.34 15.70 -5.87
CA LEU A 218 -34.81 14.54 -6.58
C LEU A 218 -35.54 13.24 -6.20
N SER A 219 -36.08 13.13 -4.97
CA SER A 219 -36.85 11.96 -4.54
C SER A 219 -38.13 11.70 -5.35
N LYS A 220 -38.60 12.70 -6.10
CA LYS A 220 -39.82 12.65 -6.94
C LYS A 220 -39.55 12.18 -8.38
N ILE A 221 -38.28 11.98 -8.76
CA ILE A 221 -37.88 11.58 -10.12
C ILE A 221 -38.19 10.10 -10.37
N ASN A 222 -38.78 9.80 -11.53
CA ASN A 222 -38.89 8.43 -12.03
C ASN A 222 -37.50 7.92 -12.49
N PHE A 223 -36.71 7.40 -11.55
CA PHE A 223 -35.38 6.83 -11.82
C PHE A 223 -35.39 5.62 -12.78
N ARG A 224 -36.57 5.08 -13.13
CA ARG A 224 -36.68 3.97 -14.10
C ARG A 224 -36.64 4.43 -15.54
N ASP A 225 -36.90 5.71 -15.80
CA ASP A 225 -36.76 6.36 -17.09
C ASP A 225 -35.40 7.09 -17.18
N LYS A 226 -34.52 6.61 -18.06
CA LYS A 226 -33.19 7.20 -18.30
C LYS A 226 -33.30 8.65 -18.80
N ASN A 227 -34.38 9.03 -19.49
CA ASN A 227 -34.60 10.41 -19.94
C ASN A 227 -34.98 11.31 -18.76
N ALA A 228 -35.87 10.88 -17.86
CA ALA A 228 -36.18 11.61 -16.63
C ALA A 228 -34.93 11.86 -15.77
N VAL A 229 -34.03 10.89 -15.65
CA VAL A 229 -32.74 11.07 -14.95
C VAL A 229 -31.83 12.07 -15.68
N ASN A 230 -31.72 11.96 -17.01
CA ASN A 230 -30.90 12.88 -17.81
C ASN A 230 -31.42 14.33 -17.78
N ASN A 231 -32.73 14.53 -17.83
CA ASN A 231 -33.34 15.87 -17.77
C ASN A 231 -33.08 16.59 -16.44
N ASN A 232 -32.75 15.86 -15.37
CA ASN A 232 -32.46 16.39 -14.04
C ASN A 232 -30.94 16.43 -13.72
N THR A 233 -30.06 16.26 -14.72
CA THR A 233 -28.59 16.19 -14.51
C THR A 233 -28.06 17.42 -13.74
N GLN A 234 -28.51 18.65 -14.07
CA GLN A 234 -28.04 19.86 -13.39
C GLN A 234 -28.39 19.83 -11.89
N THR A 235 -29.64 19.48 -11.53
CA THR A 235 -30.09 19.40 -10.13
C THR A 235 -29.31 18.31 -9.36
N ILE A 236 -29.07 17.14 -9.97
CA ILE A 236 -28.27 16.05 -9.38
C ILE A 236 -26.84 16.53 -9.09
N TYR A 237 -26.22 17.27 -10.02
CA TYR A 237 -24.85 17.75 -9.86
C TYR A 237 -24.74 18.96 -8.91
N GLN A 238 -25.70 19.88 -8.90
CA GLN A 238 -25.76 20.96 -7.90
C GLN A 238 -25.93 20.39 -6.49
N ARG A 239 -26.81 19.39 -6.32
CA ARG A 239 -26.96 18.63 -5.08
C ARG A 239 -25.64 18.01 -4.64
N GLU A 240 -24.90 17.42 -5.57
CA GLU A 240 -23.62 16.79 -5.25
C GLU A 240 -22.51 17.81 -4.95
N LEU A 241 -22.49 18.97 -5.62
CA LEU A 241 -21.57 20.06 -5.29
C LEU A 241 -21.80 20.53 -3.85
N VAL A 242 -23.05 20.74 -3.43
CA VAL A 242 -23.38 21.13 -2.05
C VAL A 242 -23.08 20.01 -1.06
N ASN A 243 -23.25 18.74 -1.46
CA ASN A 243 -22.90 17.57 -0.63
C ASN A 243 -21.37 17.41 -0.43
N GLN A 244 -20.56 17.75 -1.45
CA GLN A 244 -19.10 17.64 -1.40
C GLN A 244 -18.44 18.87 -0.76
N ALA A 245 -18.80 20.07 -1.22
CA ALA A 245 -18.15 21.31 -0.83
C ALA A 245 -18.72 21.91 0.46
N GLY A 246 -20.01 21.65 0.75
CA GLY A 246 -20.73 22.26 1.87
C GLY A 246 -21.48 23.53 1.45
N PHE A 247 -22.72 23.67 1.92
CA PHE A 247 -23.58 24.82 1.63
C PHE A 247 -22.94 26.14 2.09
N TYR A 248 -22.38 26.14 3.31
CA TYR A 248 -21.80 27.34 3.92
C TYR A 248 -20.48 27.74 3.25
N THR A 249 -19.67 26.78 2.83
CA THR A 249 -18.39 26.98 2.12
C THR A 249 -18.63 27.55 0.72
N ILE A 250 -19.61 27.03 -0.03
CA ILE A 250 -19.96 27.62 -1.34
C ILE A 250 -20.43 29.06 -1.15
N ASN A 251 -21.29 29.34 -0.16
CA ASN A 251 -21.71 30.71 0.10
C ASN A 251 -20.55 31.59 0.58
N LYS A 252 -19.65 31.07 1.43
CA LYS A 252 -18.46 31.78 1.89
C LYS A 252 -17.64 32.26 0.69
N VAL A 253 -17.30 31.38 -0.26
CA VAL A 253 -16.53 31.72 -1.46
C VAL A 253 -17.30 32.67 -2.39
N TYR A 254 -18.61 32.47 -2.56
CA TYR A 254 -19.49 33.37 -3.33
C TYR A 254 -19.51 34.80 -2.76
N GLU A 255 -19.53 34.92 -1.43
CA GLU A 255 -19.57 36.19 -0.71
C GLU A 255 -18.19 36.81 -0.43
N MET A 256 -17.07 36.15 -0.76
CA MET A 256 -15.71 36.69 -0.53
C MET A 256 -15.52 38.04 -1.23
N GLU A 257 -14.94 39.00 -0.51
CA GLU A 257 -14.70 40.37 -0.96
C GLU A 257 -13.21 40.73 -0.98
N ASP A 258 -12.84 41.69 -1.83
CA ASP A 258 -11.57 42.42 -1.71
C ASP A 258 -11.64 43.49 -0.61
N GLU A 259 -10.53 44.18 -0.34
CA GLU A 259 -10.44 45.30 0.62
C GLU A 259 -11.40 46.46 0.34
N ARG A 260 -12.06 46.48 -0.83
CA ARG A 260 -12.99 47.52 -1.28
C ARG A 260 -14.45 47.04 -1.29
N GLY A 261 -14.72 45.82 -0.85
CA GLY A 261 -16.07 45.22 -0.83
C GLY A 261 -16.52 44.63 -2.18
N ASN A 262 -15.64 44.47 -3.17
CA ASN A 262 -16.01 43.84 -4.45
C ASN A 262 -16.00 42.31 -4.31
N LYS A 263 -17.08 41.64 -4.73
CA LYS A 263 -17.13 40.17 -4.73
C LYS A 263 -16.06 39.57 -5.65
N LEU A 264 -15.13 38.81 -5.07
CA LEU A 264 -13.97 38.22 -5.77
C LEU A 264 -14.35 37.10 -6.73
N TYR A 265 -15.27 36.21 -6.31
CA TYR A 265 -15.53 34.94 -7.00
C TYR A 265 -16.99 34.68 -7.34
N LYS A 266 -17.89 35.65 -7.08
CA LYS A 266 -19.34 35.54 -7.35
C LYS A 266 -19.64 35.04 -8.76
N ASP A 267 -19.14 35.73 -9.79
CA ASP A 267 -19.38 35.38 -11.20
C ASP A 267 -18.90 33.96 -11.53
N ALA A 268 -17.77 33.54 -10.97
CA ALA A 268 -17.20 32.20 -11.18
C ALA A 268 -18.06 31.09 -10.55
N ILE A 269 -18.61 31.34 -9.36
CA ILE A 269 -19.53 30.41 -8.70
C ILE A 269 -20.88 30.37 -9.44
N GLU A 270 -21.40 31.51 -9.90
CA GLU A 270 -22.60 31.53 -10.74
C GLU A 270 -22.40 30.78 -12.06
N TYR A 271 -21.25 30.96 -12.71
CA TYR A 271 -20.86 30.21 -13.89
C TYR A 271 -20.81 28.71 -13.62
N LEU A 272 -20.07 28.27 -12.59
CA LEU A 272 -19.97 26.86 -12.19
C LEU A 272 -21.33 26.23 -11.86
N LEU A 273 -22.29 26.98 -11.34
CA LEU A 273 -23.62 26.47 -10.98
C LEU A 273 -24.61 26.41 -12.16
N LYS A 274 -24.42 27.26 -13.17
CA LYS A 274 -25.37 27.46 -14.29
C LYS A 274 -24.89 26.80 -15.59
N ASP A 275 -23.60 26.83 -15.86
CA ASP A 275 -23.05 26.15 -17.03
C ASP A 275 -23.11 24.63 -16.86
N LYS A 276 -23.34 23.93 -17.98
CA LYS A 276 -23.50 22.48 -17.99
C LYS A 276 -22.15 21.78 -17.95
N GLU A 277 -21.18 22.24 -18.73
CA GLU A 277 -19.91 21.52 -18.89
C GLU A 277 -18.95 21.81 -17.74
N ALA A 278 -18.91 23.04 -17.23
CA ALA A 278 -18.18 23.39 -16.01
C ALA A 278 -18.62 22.51 -14.83
N LEU A 279 -19.92 22.42 -14.56
CA LEU A 279 -20.43 21.59 -13.46
C LEU A 279 -20.26 20.09 -13.74
N TYR A 280 -20.49 19.65 -14.98
CA TYR A 280 -20.29 18.28 -15.42
C TYR A 280 -18.85 17.82 -15.18
N TYR A 281 -17.85 18.58 -15.62
CA TYR A 281 -16.45 18.24 -15.43
C TYR A 281 -16.02 18.35 -13.96
N TYR A 282 -16.52 19.35 -13.22
CA TYR A 282 -16.22 19.49 -11.80
C TYR A 282 -16.72 18.30 -10.96
N ILE A 283 -17.94 17.81 -11.21
CA ILE A 283 -18.49 16.65 -10.50
C ILE A 283 -17.90 15.33 -11.01
N ASN A 284 -17.69 15.17 -12.31
CA ASN A 284 -17.17 13.92 -12.89
C ASN A 284 -15.65 13.80 -12.82
N GLY A 285 -14.92 14.87 -12.49
CA GLY A 285 -13.46 14.89 -12.32
C GLY A 285 -12.87 14.09 -11.15
N GLY A 286 -13.73 13.47 -10.33
CA GLY A 286 -13.34 12.76 -9.12
C GLY A 286 -13.37 13.68 -7.89
N PRO A 287 -13.25 13.14 -6.67
CA PRO A 287 -13.19 13.95 -5.46
C PRO A 287 -11.88 14.71 -5.41
N LYS A 288 -11.83 15.82 -4.65
CA LYS A 288 -10.57 16.50 -4.30
C LYS A 288 -9.56 15.51 -3.67
N PRO A 289 -8.23 15.80 -3.72
CA PRO A 289 -7.24 15.17 -2.86
C PRO A 289 -7.70 15.04 -1.40
N SER A 290 -7.38 13.91 -0.77
CA SER A 290 -7.89 13.53 0.56
C SER A 290 -7.67 14.64 1.60
N GLN A 291 -6.45 15.19 1.65
CA GLN A 291 -6.00 16.21 2.60
C GLN A 291 -6.39 17.66 2.20
N GLY A 292 -6.96 17.87 1.02
CA GLY A 292 -7.36 19.21 0.54
C GLY A 292 -8.71 19.70 1.08
N THR A 293 -9.16 20.87 0.64
CA THR A 293 -10.51 21.42 0.90
C THR A 293 -11.20 21.83 -0.40
N TYR A 294 -12.53 21.78 -0.43
CA TYR A 294 -13.29 22.32 -1.56
C TYR A 294 -13.29 23.86 -1.57
N GLU A 295 -13.13 24.51 -0.41
CA GLU A 295 -12.91 25.96 -0.34
C GLU A 295 -11.72 26.38 -1.22
N ASN A 296 -10.57 25.73 -1.05
CA ASN A 296 -9.37 25.99 -1.86
C ASN A 296 -9.61 25.72 -3.36
N SER A 297 -10.33 24.65 -3.68
CA SER A 297 -10.67 24.29 -5.06
C SER A 297 -11.57 25.35 -5.73
N LEU A 298 -12.62 25.81 -5.02
CA LEU A 298 -13.52 26.84 -5.51
C LEU A 298 -12.81 28.20 -5.67
N ILE A 299 -11.89 28.55 -4.76
CA ILE A 299 -11.03 29.74 -4.88
C ILE A 299 -10.10 29.61 -6.10
N ALA A 300 -9.47 28.45 -6.30
CA ALA A 300 -8.59 28.20 -7.45
C ALA A 300 -9.36 28.29 -8.77
N PHE A 301 -10.57 27.71 -8.84
CA PHE A 301 -11.48 27.86 -9.98
C PHE A 301 -11.91 29.33 -10.18
N GLY A 302 -12.17 30.07 -9.11
CA GLY A 302 -12.50 31.49 -9.15
C GLY A 302 -11.38 32.35 -9.74
N LYS A 303 -10.13 32.12 -9.33
CA LYS A 303 -8.94 32.76 -9.92
C LYS A 303 -8.81 32.44 -11.42
N LEU A 304 -9.00 31.17 -11.81
CA LEU A 304 -8.95 30.71 -13.20
C LEU A 304 -10.03 31.35 -14.06
N TYR A 305 -11.27 31.39 -13.58
CA TYR A 305 -12.39 32.05 -14.25
C TYR A 305 -12.11 33.55 -14.45
N ASN A 306 -11.66 34.25 -13.41
CA ASN A 306 -11.36 35.69 -13.51
C ASN A 306 -10.28 36.00 -14.56
N ALA A 307 -9.30 35.11 -14.73
CA ALA A 307 -8.25 35.25 -15.75
C ALA A 307 -8.68 34.81 -17.16
N TYR A 308 -9.50 33.76 -17.28
CA TYR A 308 -9.73 33.03 -18.54
C TYR A 308 -11.20 32.86 -18.96
N LYS A 309 -12.18 33.53 -18.33
CA LYS A 309 -13.60 33.38 -18.66
C LYS A 309 -13.97 33.57 -20.14
N GLY A 310 -13.19 34.36 -20.89
CA GLY A 310 -13.39 34.52 -22.35
C GLY A 310 -13.00 33.32 -23.21
N GLU A 311 -12.39 32.27 -22.63
CA GLU A 311 -11.96 31.05 -23.33
C GLU A 311 -12.44 29.75 -22.69
N LEU A 312 -13.05 29.77 -21.50
CA LEU A 312 -13.55 28.55 -20.85
C LEU A 312 -14.73 27.92 -21.62
N ASP A 313 -15.58 28.73 -22.25
CA ASP A 313 -16.68 28.33 -23.13
C ASP A 313 -16.22 27.81 -24.51
N ASN A 314 -14.91 27.58 -24.71
CA ASN A 314 -14.39 27.07 -25.97
C ASN A 314 -14.35 25.54 -25.98
N ASN A 315 -15.32 24.93 -26.65
CA ASN A 315 -15.45 23.49 -26.82
C ASN A 315 -14.41 22.83 -27.76
N SER A 316 -13.47 23.59 -28.32
CA SER A 316 -12.38 23.04 -29.14
C SER A 316 -11.52 22.04 -28.36
N GLU A 317 -10.95 21.07 -29.07
CA GLU A 317 -10.12 20.01 -28.49
C GLU A 317 -10.84 19.24 -27.35
N ASN A 318 -12.15 19.00 -27.53
CA ASN A 318 -13.02 18.30 -26.57
C ASN A 318 -13.09 19.04 -25.23
N ASP A 319 -13.50 20.31 -25.21
CA ASP A 319 -13.66 21.12 -24.00
C ASP A 319 -12.37 21.25 -23.16
N LEU A 320 -11.21 21.32 -23.81
CA LEU A 320 -9.90 21.28 -23.14
C LEU A 320 -9.74 22.33 -22.04
N ASN A 321 -10.14 23.58 -22.33
CA ASN A 321 -9.90 24.70 -21.42
C ASN A 321 -10.63 24.50 -20.09
N ILE A 322 -11.91 24.12 -20.10
CA ILE A 322 -12.66 23.86 -18.87
C ILE A 322 -12.18 22.58 -18.17
N ARG A 323 -11.82 21.50 -18.91
CA ARG A 323 -11.21 20.30 -18.31
C ARG A 323 -9.89 20.60 -17.60
N LEU A 324 -9.02 21.42 -18.20
CA LEU A 324 -7.74 21.81 -17.61
C LEU A 324 -7.94 22.72 -16.40
N ALA A 325 -8.84 23.70 -16.48
CA ALA A 325 -9.16 24.59 -15.37
C ALA A 325 -9.71 23.81 -14.16
N VAL A 326 -10.63 22.86 -14.38
CA VAL A 326 -11.14 21.98 -13.33
C VAL A 326 -10.05 21.06 -12.76
N SER A 327 -9.17 20.51 -13.61
CA SER A 327 -8.07 19.65 -13.17
C SER A 327 -7.09 20.39 -12.26
N VAL A 328 -6.72 21.62 -12.63
CA VAL A 328 -5.87 22.50 -11.81
C VAL A 328 -6.58 22.90 -10.52
N ALA A 329 -7.85 23.33 -10.58
CA ALA A 329 -8.63 23.64 -9.38
C ALA A 329 -8.73 22.44 -8.41
N SER A 330 -8.87 21.21 -8.94
CA SER A 330 -8.87 20.01 -8.11
C SER A 330 -7.53 19.69 -7.48
N ALA A 331 -6.39 19.94 -8.14
CA ALA A 331 -5.06 19.76 -7.54
C ALA A 331 -4.85 20.78 -6.40
N TYR A 332 -5.12 22.06 -6.68
CA TYR A 332 -4.99 23.17 -5.72
C TYR A 332 -5.96 23.10 -4.53
N ALA A 333 -6.91 22.17 -4.51
CA ALA A 333 -7.65 21.83 -3.32
C ALA A 333 -6.73 21.47 -2.14
N ASN A 334 -5.59 20.82 -2.39
CA ASN A 334 -4.50 20.64 -1.42
C ASN A 334 -3.26 21.42 -1.86
N PRO A 335 -3.05 22.65 -1.37
CA PRO A 335 -1.92 23.45 -1.81
C PRO A 335 -0.54 22.86 -1.46
N LYS A 336 -0.48 21.87 -0.56
CA LYS A 336 0.76 21.13 -0.26
C LYS A 336 1.20 20.16 -1.37
N THR A 337 0.29 19.59 -2.16
CA THR A 337 0.67 18.65 -3.24
C THR A 337 1.14 19.33 -4.51
N VAL A 338 0.88 20.64 -4.67
CA VAL A 338 1.37 21.43 -5.81
C VAL A 338 2.67 22.19 -5.52
N ARG A 339 3.17 22.16 -4.28
CA ARG A 339 4.46 22.75 -3.84
C ARG A 339 5.64 21.80 -4.06
N PHE A 340 6.85 22.36 -4.07
CA PHE A 340 8.09 21.57 -4.12
C PHE A 340 8.27 20.70 -2.86
N TRP A 341 8.65 19.45 -3.08
CA TRP A 341 8.43 18.33 -2.17
C TRP A 341 9.38 18.20 -0.97
N THR A 342 10.32 19.12 -0.76
CA THR A 342 11.26 19.11 0.37
C THR A 342 10.78 19.91 1.58
N GLU A 343 9.65 20.62 1.49
CA GLU A 343 8.98 21.32 2.61
C GLU A 343 9.91 22.25 3.42
N ASN A 344 10.89 22.89 2.77
CA ASN A 344 11.82 23.82 3.45
C ASN A 344 11.19 25.21 3.62
N ASP A 345 10.14 25.25 4.44
CA ASP A 345 9.34 26.44 4.73
C ASP A 345 10.05 27.33 5.77
N ASN A 346 11.25 27.84 5.45
CA ASN A 346 11.95 28.82 6.30
C ASN A 346 11.31 30.22 6.09
N PRO A 347 10.50 30.75 7.03
CA PRO A 347 9.74 31.99 6.81
C PRO A 347 10.65 33.23 6.71
N ASN A 348 11.91 33.14 7.12
CA ASN A 348 12.86 34.25 7.10
C ASN A 348 13.77 34.28 5.85
N SER A 349 13.60 33.34 4.91
CA SER A 349 14.47 33.19 3.73
C SER A 349 14.01 33.96 2.48
N GLY A 350 12.78 34.48 2.48
CA GLY A 350 12.14 35.06 1.28
C GLY A 350 11.57 34.02 0.31
N VAL A 351 11.68 32.73 0.63
CA VAL A 351 11.19 31.60 -0.21
C VAL A 351 9.66 31.58 -0.33
N GLU A 352 8.92 32.15 0.63
CA GLU A 352 7.45 32.13 0.65
C GLU A 352 6.80 32.79 -0.57
N GLU A 353 7.40 33.84 -1.15
CA GLU A 353 6.87 34.46 -2.37
C GLU A 353 6.99 33.55 -3.60
N VAL A 354 8.07 32.76 -3.68
CA VAL A 354 8.34 31.83 -4.79
C VAL A 354 7.48 30.57 -4.70
N GLN A 355 7.21 30.11 -3.48
CA GLN A 355 6.32 28.98 -3.20
C GLN A 355 4.82 29.34 -3.27
N LYS A 356 4.48 30.59 -3.62
CA LYS A 356 3.10 31.07 -3.62
C LYS A 356 2.26 30.36 -4.69
N GLU A 357 1.12 29.87 -4.25
CA GLU A 357 0.20 29.06 -5.06
C GLU A 357 -0.47 29.87 -6.18
N ASP A 358 -0.10 29.59 -7.42
CA ASP A 358 -0.63 30.25 -8.61
C ASP A 358 -1.30 29.26 -9.62
N PRO A 359 -2.59 28.92 -9.42
CA PRO A 359 -3.31 28.05 -10.35
C PRO A 359 -3.46 28.67 -11.75
N VAL A 360 -3.45 30.00 -11.87
CA VAL A 360 -3.59 30.70 -13.16
C VAL A 360 -2.34 30.44 -14.00
N ARG A 361 -1.16 30.53 -13.39
CA ARG A 361 0.11 30.15 -14.02
C ARG A 361 0.18 28.66 -14.34
N ARG A 362 -0.17 27.76 -13.41
CA ARG A 362 -0.19 26.31 -13.67
C ARG A 362 -1.01 25.97 -14.91
N TYR A 363 -2.21 26.56 -15.04
CA TYR A 363 -3.06 26.41 -16.23
C TYR A 363 -2.36 26.93 -17.51
N ALA A 364 -1.81 28.15 -17.48
CA ALA A 364 -1.12 28.75 -18.62
C ALA A 364 0.07 27.90 -19.10
N THR A 365 0.87 27.39 -18.16
CA THR A 365 2.02 26.53 -18.41
C THR A 365 1.62 25.23 -19.09
N TYR A 366 0.64 24.50 -18.55
CA TYR A 366 0.22 23.22 -19.16
C TYR A 366 -0.47 23.41 -20.52
N LYS A 367 -1.25 24.48 -20.68
CA LYS A 367 -1.81 24.87 -21.98
C LYS A 367 -0.68 25.04 -23.00
N LYS A 368 0.31 25.89 -22.70
CA LYS A 368 1.50 26.16 -23.55
C LYS A 368 2.31 24.89 -23.84
N LEU A 369 2.66 24.08 -22.85
CA LEU A 369 3.42 22.84 -23.04
C LEU A 369 2.74 21.86 -24.01
N SER A 370 1.40 21.85 -24.05
CA SER A 370 0.57 20.99 -24.90
C SER A 370 0.24 21.55 -26.29
N GLU A 371 0.63 22.79 -26.59
CA GLU A 371 0.43 23.38 -27.93
C GLU A 371 1.16 22.58 -29.01
N GLN A 372 0.61 22.58 -30.22
CA GLN A 372 1.15 21.83 -31.35
C GLN A 372 2.61 22.27 -31.65
N GLY A 373 3.53 21.32 -31.66
CA GLY A 373 4.97 21.57 -31.86
C GLY A 373 5.70 22.13 -30.64
N ASN A 374 5.03 22.30 -29.49
CA ASN A 374 5.64 22.72 -28.24
C ASN A 374 6.25 21.51 -27.48
N TYR A 375 6.69 21.69 -26.23
CA TYR A 375 7.59 20.73 -25.58
C TYR A 375 7.05 19.30 -25.42
N MET A 376 5.74 19.07 -25.21
CA MET A 376 5.21 17.70 -25.19
C MET A 376 5.41 17.00 -26.55
N ASP A 377 5.23 17.70 -27.67
CA ASP A 377 5.48 17.14 -29.01
C ASP A 377 6.97 16.95 -29.31
N LYS A 378 7.84 17.85 -28.82
CA LYS A 378 9.31 17.71 -28.92
C LYS A 378 9.81 16.50 -28.14
N ILE A 379 9.32 16.31 -26.91
CA ILE A 379 9.57 15.13 -26.07
C ILE A 379 9.10 13.86 -26.80
N SER A 380 7.89 13.86 -27.36
CA SER A 380 7.37 12.75 -28.17
C SER A 380 8.28 12.41 -29.36
N THR A 381 8.81 13.43 -30.03
CA THR A 381 9.65 13.29 -31.22
C THR A 381 10.99 12.65 -30.87
N LEU A 382 11.66 13.13 -29.82
CA LEU A 382 12.90 12.53 -29.32
C LEU A 382 12.66 11.10 -28.81
N ALA A 383 11.56 10.83 -28.09
CA ALA A 383 11.23 9.50 -27.59
C ALA A 383 10.97 8.44 -28.69
N LYS A 384 10.62 8.88 -29.92
CA LYS A 384 10.45 7.99 -31.09
C LYS A 384 11.76 7.57 -31.74
N GLU A 385 12.90 8.18 -31.39
CA GLU A 385 14.21 7.83 -31.95
C GLU A 385 14.59 6.38 -31.57
N PRO A 386 14.72 5.44 -32.54
CA PRO A 386 14.91 4.03 -32.24
C PRO A 386 16.16 3.73 -31.38
N SER A 387 17.17 4.59 -31.47
CA SER A 387 18.43 4.49 -30.71
C SER A 387 18.28 4.70 -29.20
N ARG A 388 17.15 5.24 -28.72
CA ARG A 388 16.90 5.51 -27.28
C ARG A 388 16.14 4.40 -26.57
N ASN A 389 15.49 3.49 -27.30
CA ASN A 389 14.61 2.46 -26.73
C ASN A 389 13.50 3.02 -25.81
N MET A 390 12.91 4.17 -26.17
CA MET A 390 11.89 4.88 -25.38
C MET A 390 10.45 4.63 -25.86
N GLY A 391 10.17 3.46 -26.46
CA GLY A 391 8.85 3.14 -27.03
C GLY A 391 7.68 3.26 -26.05
N ASN A 392 7.94 3.06 -24.75
CA ASN A 392 6.96 3.21 -23.67
C ASN A 392 6.66 4.68 -23.27
N ALA A 393 7.48 5.62 -23.73
CA ALA A 393 7.40 7.03 -23.38
C ALA A 393 6.94 7.93 -24.54
N ILE A 394 6.50 7.34 -25.65
CA ILE A 394 5.96 8.08 -26.80
C ILE A 394 4.60 8.69 -26.43
N TRP A 395 4.63 9.95 -25.99
CA TRP A 395 3.47 10.75 -25.59
C TRP A 395 3.65 12.18 -26.06
N SER A 396 2.58 12.84 -26.50
CA SER A 396 2.58 14.17 -27.14
C SER A 396 1.46 15.06 -26.55
N GLY A 397 1.45 16.34 -26.91
CA GLY A 397 0.36 17.25 -26.53
C GLY A 397 -1.01 16.74 -26.96
N LYS A 398 -1.10 15.92 -28.03
CA LYS A 398 -2.35 15.25 -28.42
C LYS A 398 -2.88 14.35 -27.31
N GLN A 399 -2.10 13.38 -26.82
CA GLN A 399 -2.58 12.42 -25.81
C GLN A 399 -2.90 13.09 -24.48
N PHE A 400 -2.14 14.14 -24.09
CA PHE A 400 -2.48 14.95 -22.92
C PHE A 400 -3.87 15.59 -23.05
N LYS A 401 -4.19 16.17 -24.22
CA LYS A 401 -5.47 16.82 -24.48
C LYS A 401 -6.65 15.85 -24.57
N GLU A 402 -6.40 14.57 -24.84
CA GLU A 402 -7.39 13.49 -24.81
C GLU A 402 -7.71 12.96 -23.39
N LEU A 403 -6.99 13.38 -22.34
CA LEU A 403 -7.19 12.88 -20.97
C LEU A 403 -8.52 13.31 -20.33
N SER A 404 -9.20 12.37 -19.66
CA SER A 404 -10.28 12.72 -18.74
C SER A 404 -9.75 13.50 -17.53
N VAL A 405 -10.60 14.34 -16.92
CA VAL A 405 -10.24 15.21 -15.78
C VAL A 405 -9.54 14.46 -14.62
N PRO A 406 -9.96 13.25 -14.19
CA PRO A 406 -9.23 12.51 -13.15
C PRO A 406 -7.78 12.19 -13.54
N MET A 407 -7.55 11.82 -14.81
CA MET A 407 -6.20 11.52 -15.33
C MET A 407 -5.36 12.78 -15.53
N MET A 408 -5.97 13.85 -16.04
CA MET A 408 -5.32 15.15 -16.24
C MET A 408 -4.90 15.80 -14.91
N ARG A 409 -5.65 15.57 -13.82
CA ARG A 409 -5.22 15.97 -12.47
C ARG A 409 -3.86 15.39 -12.08
N TRP A 410 -3.63 14.10 -12.35
CA TRP A 410 -2.33 13.44 -12.15
C TRP A 410 -1.24 13.86 -13.16
N VAL A 411 -1.50 14.85 -14.01
CA VAL A 411 -0.47 15.57 -14.76
C VAL A 411 -0.17 16.92 -14.10
N VAL A 412 -1.20 17.63 -13.62
CA VAL A 412 -1.08 18.99 -13.09
C VAL A 412 -0.88 19.09 -11.57
N ASP A 413 -1.05 18.01 -10.81
CA ASP A 413 -0.74 17.88 -9.36
C ASP A 413 0.76 17.63 -9.10
N SER A 414 1.59 18.25 -9.94
CA SER A 414 3.04 18.10 -9.94
C SER A 414 3.71 18.89 -8.81
N ARG A 415 4.67 18.27 -8.14
CA ARG A 415 5.40 18.78 -6.96
C ARG A 415 6.66 19.56 -7.34
N MET A 416 6.49 20.55 -8.20
CA MET A 416 7.55 21.47 -8.65
C MET A 416 7.15 22.92 -8.34
N HIS A 417 8.13 23.83 -8.28
CA HIS A 417 7.81 25.25 -8.30
C HIS A 417 7.24 25.64 -9.67
N GLU A 418 6.32 26.61 -9.71
CA GLU A 418 5.64 27.03 -10.96
C GLU A 418 6.62 27.52 -12.05
N ASP A 419 7.83 27.93 -11.66
CA ASP A 419 8.87 28.42 -12.54
C ASP A 419 9.81 27.33 -13.09
N GLU A 420 9.76 26.10 -12.55
CA GLU A 420 10.60 24.99 -13.00
C GLU A 420 9.99 24.18 -14.17
N PHE A 421 8.68 24.25 -14.40
CA PHE A 421 8.00 23.43 -15.42
C PHE A 421 8.52 23.64 -16.82
N GLU A 422 8.59 24.91 -17.26
CA GLU A 422 9.15 25.23 -18.57
C GLU A 422 10.63 24.89 -18.61
N TRP A 423 11.40 25.33 -17.60
CA TRP A 423 12.84 25.04 -17.51
C TRP A 423 13.14 23.55 -17.67
N LEU A 424 12.41 22.68 -16.95
CA LEU A 424 12.62 21.23 -16.99
C LEU A 424 12.34 20.69 -18.39
N ALA A 425 11.24 21.12 -19.03
CA ALA A 425 10.88 20.71 -20.38
C ALA A 425 11.92 21.18 -21.44
N GLN A 426 12.48 22.38 -21.31
CA GLN A 426 13.56 22.85 -22.19
C GLN A 426 14.87 22.10 -21.92
N TYR A 427 15.22 21.94 -20.64
CA TYR A 427 16.45 21.30 -20.20
C TYR A 427 16.55 19.85 -20.68
N ILE A 428 15.53 19.02 -20.47
CA ILE A 428 15.59 17.61 -20.86
C ILE A 428 15.61 17.44 -22.38
N THR A 429 14.93 18.31 -23.14
CA THR A 429 14.92 18.24 -24.61
C THR A 429 16.24 18.73 -25.22
N GLN A 430 16.87 19.77 -24.67
CA GLN A 430 18.23 20.16 -25.05
C GLN A 430 19.25 19.09 -24.66
N TRP A 431 19.24 18.63 -23.40
CA TRP A 431 20.14 17.59 -22.89
C TRP A 431 20.06 16.31 -23.73
N ALA A 432 18.85 15.86 -24.06
CA ALA A 432 18.64 14.69 -24.91
C ALA A 432 19.18 14.87 -26.34
N SER A 433 19.21 16.11 -26.85
CA SER A 433 19.71 16.46 -28.18
C SER A 433 21.25 16.58 -28.25
N GLU A 434 21.95 16.54 -27.12
CA GLU A 434 23.41 16.54 -27.09
C GLU A 434 23.96 15.19 -27.59
N GLU A 435 25.03 15.22 -28.39
CA GLU A 435 25.61 14.05 -29.08
C GLU A 435 26.01 12.91 -28.11
N GLU A 436 26.41 13.24 -26.87
CA GLU A 436 26.74 12.28 -25.80
C GLU A 436 25.50 11.64 -25.13
N ASN A 437 24.31 12.19 -25.37
CA ASN A 437 23.05 11.82 -24.74
C ASN A 437 22.00 11.27 -25.73
N LYS A 438 22.29 11.27 -27.04
CA LYS A 438 21.36 10.89 -28.12
C LYS A 438 20.80 9.46 -28.07
N ASN A 439 21.42 8.57 -27.30
CA ASN A 439 20.97 7.19 -27.09
C ASN A 439 20.40 6.96 -25.67
N LYS A 440 20.30 8.00 -24.83
CA LYS A 440 19.86 7.89 -23.43
C LYS A 440 18.35 8.13 -23.30
N ASN A 441 17.76 7.46 -22.31
CA ASN A 441 16.38 7.68 -21.90
C ASN A 441 16.29 8.92 -21.00
N PHE A 442 16.02 10.09 -21.59
CA PHE A 442 15.93 11.37 -20.87
C PHE A 442 14.67 11.52 -19.99
N LEU A 443 13.81 10.50 -19.93
CA LEU A 443 12.69 10.42 -18.98
C LEU A 443 12.95 9.39 -17.87
N ASP A 444 14.19 8.91 -17.76
CA ASP A 444 14.66 8.05 -16.67
C ASP A 444 15.38 8.89 -15.60
N SER A 445 14.89 8.86 -14.36
CA SER A 445 15.48 9.64 -13.26
C SER A 445 16.92 9.23 -12.93
N TYR A 446 17.35 8.01 -13.27
CA TYR A 446 18.74 7.57 -13.13
C TYR A 446 19.72 8.31 -14.05
N MET A 447 19.25 9.08 -15.04
CA MET A 447 20.11 9.97 -15.83
C MET A 447 20.53 11.24 -15.07
N TYR A 448 19.78 11.61 -14.04
CA TYR A 448 19.92 12.91 -13.35
C TYR A 448 20.26 12.76 -11.85
N VAL A 449 19.61 11.83 -11.15
CA VAL A 449 19.82 11.59 -9.72
C VAL A 449 20.88 10.51 -9.52
N HIS A 450 21.86 10.78 -8.67
CA HIS A 450 22.86 9.80 -8.24
C HIS A 450 22.66 9.40 -6.77
N ASN A 451 23.02 8.16 -6.45
CA ASN A 451 22.75 7.56 -5.15
C ASN A 451 23.72 8.11 -4.09
N LYS A 452 23.17 8.69 -3.03
CA LYS A 452 23.93 9.18 -1.87
C LYS A 452 23.35 8.64 -0.57
N GLN A 453 24.05 7.67 0.01
CA GLN A 453 23.72 7.12 1.32
C GLN A 453 24.33 8.01 2.42
N GLY A 454 23.53 8.90 3.02
CA GLY A 454 23.95 9.80 4.10
C GLY A 454 23.07 11.04 4.23
N ASN A 455 23.49 12.01 5.05
CA ASN A 455 22.78 13.28 5.21
C ASN A 455 23.03 14.20 3.99
N TRP A 456 22.09 14.26 3.06
CA TRP A 456 22.06 15.28 1.99
C TRP A 456 21.91 16.70 2.56
N GLN A 457 22.64 17.65 1.99
CA GLN A 457 22.68 19.06 2.38
C GLN A 457 22.18 19.98 1.24
N TYR A 458 20.89 19.88 0.89
CA TYR A 458 20.30 20.71 -0.18
C TYR A 458 20.37 22.23 0.09
N THR A 459 20.55 22.65 1.34
CA THR A 459 20.69 24.06 1.76
C THR A 459 22.15 24.54 1.82
N ASP A 460 23.12 23.72 1.41
CA ASP A 460 24.55 24.06 1.38
C ASP A 460 24.84 25.30 0.51
N GLU A 461 25.64 26.23 1.02
CA GLU A 461 25.92 27.55 0.44
C GLU A 461 26.51 27.48 -0.99
N LYS A 462 27.18 26.37 -1.32
CA LYS A 462 27.71 26.10 -2.67
C LYS A 462 26.63 26.14 -3.77
N TYR A 463 25.36 25.88 -3.45
CA TYR A 463 24.24 25.91 -4.40
C TYR A 463 23.63 27.30 -4.62
N TYR A 464 23.90 28.25 -3.72
CA TYR A 464 23.29 29.58 -3.72
C TYR A 464 24.31 30.70 -3.96
N SER A 465 25.57 30.50 -3.56
CA SER A 465 26.61 31.51 -3.68
C SER A 465 26.78 32.01 -5.12
N GLN A 466 26.82 33.33 -5.30
CA GLN A 466 27.00 33.96 -6.62
C GLN A 466 28.34 33.58 -7.28
N GLN A 467 29.36 33.23 -6.49
CA GLN A 467 30.64 32.71 -6.96
C GLN A 467 30.49 31.39 -7.76
N LYS A 468 29.51 30.56 -7.40
CA LYS A 468 29.21 29.28 -8.08
C LYS A 468 28.18 29.40 -9.22
N ARG A 469 27.56 30.57 -9.42
CA ARG A 469 26.53 30.79 -10.46
C ARG A 469 27.00 30.36 -11.85
N ALA A 470 28.20 30.75 -12.25
CA ALA A 470 28.74 30.46 -13.58
C ALA A 470 28.97 28.95 -13.81
N GLU A 471 29.33 28.21 -12.75
CA GLU A 471 29.54 26.77 -12.76
C GLU A 471 28.20 26.03 -12.97
N TRP A 472 27.19 26.34 -12.15
CA TRP A 472 25.88 25.72 -12.26
C TRP A 472 25.13 26.15 -13.54
N ASN A 473 25.21 27.43 -13.93
CA ASN A 473 24.60 27.91 -15.17
C ASN A 473 25.20 27.24 -16.42
N LYS A 474 26.51 26.93 -16.42
CA LYS A 474 27.14 26.19 -17.52
C LYS A 474 26.49 24.81 -17.72
N LYS A 475 26.04 24.15 -16.65
CA LYS A 475 25.41 22.81 -16.68
C LYS A 475 23.89 22.85 -16.84
N TYR A 476 23.19 23.77 -16.17
CA TYR A 476 21.72 23.82 -16.09
C TYR A 476 21.04 24.96 -16.86
N LYS A 477 21.82 25.81 -17.52
CA LYS A 477 21.36 26.74 -18.57
C LYS A 477 20.27 27.72 -18.13
N PHE A 478 20.30 28.15 -16.87
CA PHE A 478 19.30 29.05 -16.31
C PHE A 478 19.13 30.36 -17.11
N ASP A 479 20.25 30.92 -17.60
CA ASP A 479 20.27 32.13 -18.42
C ASP A 479 19.74 31.92 -19.86
N ASP A 480 19.85 30.69 -20.38
CA ASP A 480 19.43 30.36 -21.75
C ASP A 480 17.89 30.21 -21.83
N PHE A 481 17.27 29.66 -20.78
CA PHE A 481 15.84 29.27 -20.79
C PHE A 481 14.86 30.32 -20.27
N LYS A 482 15.33 31.37 -19.56
CA LYS A 482 14.52 32.51 -19.06
C LYS A 482 13.21 32.12 -18.34
N SER A 483 13.18 30.98 -17.67
CA SER A 483 11.94 30.40 -17.09
C SER A 483 11.71 30.74 -15.61
N PHE A 484 12.78 31.11 -14.89
CA PHE A 484 12.74 31.44 -13.47
C PHE A 484 12.25 32.88 -13.23
N ASP A 485 11.49 33.08 -12.16
CA ASP A 485 10.97 34.41 -11.81
C ASP A 485 12.07 35.35 -11.30
N ASP A 486 11.82 36.65 -11.38
CA ASP A 486 12.74 37.66 -10.86
C ASP A 486 13.07 37.48 -9.37
N ASN A 487 12.10 37.03 -8.57
CA ASN A 487 12.25 36.76 -7.12
C ASN A 487 12.79 35.33 -6.84
N ALA A 488 12.83 34.48 -7.87
CA ALA A 488 13.17 33.06 -7.77
C ALA A 488 14.53 32.70 -8.40
N LYS A 489 15.30 33.71 -8.83
CA LYS A 489 16.60 33.56 -9.50
C LYS A 489 17.60 32.71 -8.72
N TYR A 490 18.61 32.22 -9.45
CA TYR A 490 19.78 31.60 -8.84
C TYR A 490 20.36 32.46 -7.70
N GLY A 491 20.47 31.85 -6.52
CA GLY A 491 21.01 32.46 -5.30
C GLY A 491 19.99 32.84 -4.23
N THR A 492 18.69 32.64 -4.46
CA THR A 492 17.67 32.69 -3.39
C THR A 492 17.96 31.58 -2.38
N LYS A 493 18.51 31.94 -1.21
CA LYS A 493 18.91 31.01 -0.16
C LYS A 493 17.73 30.14 0.29
N ASP A 494 18.01 28.88 0.62
CA ASP A 494 17.06 27.87 1.11
C ASP A 494 15.97 27.43 0.10
N LEU A 495 15.86 28.07 -1.08
CA LEU A 495 15.01 27.64 -2.19
C LEU A 495 15.57 26.36 -2.84
N ILE A 496 15.19 25.19 -2.31
CA ILE A 496 15.60 23.91 -2.90
C ILE A 496 14.89 23.72 -4.25
N ARG A 497 15.67 23.28 -5.25
CA ARG A 497 15.27 23.15 -6.65
C ARG A 497 15.58 21.77 -7.20
N SER A 498 14.92 21.39 -8.29
CA SER A 498 15.09 20.07 -8.91
C SER A 498 16.56 19.75 -9.22
N TRP A 499 17.28 20.70 -9.81
CA TRP A 499 18.70 20.53 -10.14
C TRP A 499 19.63 20.42 -8.91
N ILE A 500 19.28 21.04 -7.78
CA ILE A 500 20.06 20.93 -6.54
C ILE A 500 20.00 19.49 -6.01
N VAL A 501 18.83 18.85 -6.08
CA VAL A 501 18.66 17.44 -5.70
C VAL A 501 19.45 16.52 -6.64
N TRP A 502 19.55 16.85 -7.93
CA TRP A 502 20.35 16.11 -8.89
C TRP A 502 21.86 16.20 -8.61
N GLU A 503 22.37 17.37 -8.19
CA GLU A 503 23.79 17.59 -7.85
C GLU A 503 24.20 17.16 -6.45
N GLU A 504 23.30 17.21 -5.47
CA GLU A 504 23.58 16.73 -4.11
C GLU A 504 23.34 15.21 -4.00
N GLY A 505 22.51 14.64 -4.89
CA GLY A 505 22.12 13.24 -4.88
C GLY A 505 21.04 12.91 -3.84
N GLY A 506 20.64 11.65 -3.77
CA GLY A 506 19.65 11.20 -2.79
C GLY A 506 19.39 9.69 -2.79
N VAL A 507 18.32 9.29 -2.09
CA VAL A 507 17.79 7.91 -2.07
C VAL A 507 16.51 7.80 -2.90
N CYS A 508 15.84 6.63 -2.84
CA CYS A 508 14.63 6.29 -3.60
C CYS A 508 13.57 7.42 -3.73
N GLY A 509 13.37 8.25 -2.71
CA GLY A 509 12.46 9.40 -2.77
C GLY A 509 12.83 10.44 -3.83
N ALA A 510 14.12 10.75 -4.02
CA ALA A 510 14.57 11.70 -5.04
C ALA A 510 14.36 11.15 -6.46
N TYR A 511 14.62 9.86 -6.66
CA TYR A 511 14.33 9.13 -7.91
C TYR A 511 12.85 9.13 -8.24
N ALA A 512 12.00 8.71 -7.29
CA ALA A 512 10.55 8.64 -7.45
C ALA A 512 9.94 10.00 -7.82
N LYS A 513 10.33 11.07 -7.11
CA LYS A 513 9.83 12.42 -7.35
C LYS A 513 10.31 12.97 -8.70
N THR A 514 11.57 12.73 -9.06
CA THR A 514 12.10 13.08 -10.40
C THR A 514 11.40 12.31 -11.53
N TYR A 515 11.10 11.01 -11.37
CA TYR A 515 10.32 10.25 -12.36
C TYR A 515 8.92 10.86 -12.57
N ALA A 516 8.24 11.26 -11.50
CA ALA A 516 6.93 11.90 -11.59
C ALA A 516 7.04 13.24 -12.34
N ASN A 517 7.97 14.11 -11.94
CA ASN A 517 8.18 15.41 -12.58
C ASN A 517 8.52 15.30 -14.08
N LEU A 518 9.38 14.35 -14.47
CA LEU A 518 9.70 14.07 -15.88
C LEU A 518 8.49 13.57 -16.67
N ALA A 519 7.61 12.77 -16.07
CA ALA A 519 6.38 12.33 -16.70
C ALA A 519 5.35 13.47 -16.84
N GLU A 520 5.20 14.28 -15.79
CA GLU A 520 4.26 15.39 -15.69
C GLU A 520 4.55 16.48 -16.74
N VAL A 521 5.81 16.92 -16.91
CA VAL A 521 6.17 17.90 -17.97
C VAL A 521 6.05 17.32 -19.39
N ALA A 522 6.15 15.99 -19.53
CA ALA A 522 5.85 15.28 -20.78
C ALA A 522 4.35 15.11 -21.03
N GLY A 523 3.48 15.60 -20.13
CA GLY A 523 2.03 15.50 -20.24
C GLY A 523 1.45 14.13 -19.83
N ARG A 524 2.25 13.24 -19.25
CA ARG A 524 1.84 11.88 -18.87
C ARG A 524 1.34 11.83 -17.42
N PRO A 525 0.18 11.22 -17.15
CA PRO A 525 -0.29 10.99 -15.79
C PRO A 525 0.73 10.22 -14.96
N SER A 526 1.06 10.72 -13.77
CA SER A 526 2.00 10.10 -12.85
C SER A 526 1.63 10.40 -11.41
N ILE A 527 2.08 9.58 -10.48
CA ILE A 527 1.99 9.89 -9.04
C ILE A 527 3.15 9.27 -8.26
N VAL A 528 3.65 9.98 -7.26
CA VAL A 528 4.69 9.49 -6.34
C VAL A 528 4.07 8.54 -5.33
N THR A 529 4.69 7.38 -5.15
CA THR A 529 4.17 6.28 -4.34
C THR A 529 5.15 5.76 -3.29
N GLY A 530 4.59 5.30 -2.17
CA GLY A 530 5.32 4.64 -1.08
C GLY A 530 5.25 3.11 -1.21
N GLN A 531 6.33 2.45 -0.85
CA GLN A 531 6.47 0.99 -0.73
C GLN A 531 7.21 0.66 0.59
N PRO A 532 7.24 -0.60 1.09
CA PRO A 532 8.00 -0.93 2.30
C PRO A 532 9.47 -0.48 2.21
N ALA A 533 9.85 0.47 3.06
CA ALA A 533 11.18 1.10 3.12
C ALA A 533 11.70 1.68 1.78
N HIS A 534 10.79 2.00 0.84
CA HIS A 534 11.15 2.39 -0.52
C HIS A 534 10.13 3.38 -1.10
N ALA A 535 10.52 4.14 -2.12
CA ALA A 535 9.65 5.07 -2.83
C ALA A 535 9.76 4.86 -4.34
N ALA A 536 8.63 4.89 -5.02
CA ALA A 536 8.45 4.60 -6.43
C ALA A 536 7.57 5.66 -7.10
N ALA A 537 7.40 5.60 -8.42
CA ALA A 537 6.38 6.40 -9.10
C ALA A 537 5.50 5.49 -9.95
N LEU A 538 4.19 5.72 -9.97
CA LEU A 538 3.27 5.05 -10.87
C LEU A 538 3.03 5.97 -12.06
N THR A 539 3.45 5.55 -13.26
CA THR A 539 3.38 6.39 -14.48
C THR A 539 2.57 5.69 -15.56
N TRP A 540 1.76 6.45 -16.29
CA TRP A 540 0.99 5.97 -17.45
C TRP A 540 1.90 5.91 -18.69
N GLN A 541 2.04 4.73 -19.29
CA GLN A 541 3.05 4.43 -20.30
C GLN A 541 2.50 3.54 -21.41
N TRP A 542 3.04 3.70 -22.62
CA TRP A 542 2.72 2.80 -23.73
C TRP A 542 3.40 1.44 -23.51
N VAL A 543 2.73 0.37 -23.88
CA VAL A 543 3.21 -1.01 -23.77
C VAL A 543 3.00 -1.64 -25.14
N SER A 544 4.08 -1.91 -25.87
CA SER A 544 4.03 -2.26 -27.29
C SER A 544 3.39 -3.62 -27.60
N ASP A 545 3.45 -4.55 -26.66
CA ASP A 545 2.91 -5.92 -26.73
C ASP A 545 1.63 -6.10 -25.89
N GLY A 546 1.15 -5.03 -25.25
CA GLY A 546 -0.05 -5.03 -24.44
C GLY A 546 -1.35 -4.97 -25.26
N GLY A 547 -2.46 -5.24 -24.60
CA GLY A 547 -3.80 -5.18 -25.18
C GLY A 547 -4.21 -6.47 -25.92
N PRO A 548 -5.52 -6.61 -26.23
CA PRO A 548 -6.11 -7.87 -26.69
C PRO A 548 -5.62 -8.36 -28.06
N ASP A 549 -4.98 -7.50 -28.86
CA ASP A 549 -4.43 -7.83 -30.17
C ASP A 549 -2.89 -7.75 -30.23
N HIS A 550 -2.23 -7.52 -29.09
CA HIS A 550 -0.79 -7.31 -28.94
C HIS A 550 -0.17 -6.24 -29.86
N LYS A 551 -0.95 -5.25 -30.32
CA LYS A 551 -0.43 -4.07 -31.06
C LYS A 551 -0.09 -2.90 -30.15
N GLY A 552 -0.36 -3.06 -28.86
CA GLY A 552 0.02 -2.15 -27.80
C GLY A 552 -1.14 -1.31 -27.27
N GLN A 553 -1.00 -0.90 -26.01
CA GLN A 553 -1.94 -0.03 -25.31
C GLN A 553 -1.24 0.78 -24.23
N TYR A 554 -1.93 1.75 -23.65
CA TYR A 554 -1.45 2.41 -22.43
C TYR A 554 -1.80 1.62 -21.17
N GLU A 555 -0.83 1.51 -20.26
CA GLU A 555 -0.94 0.82 -18.98
C GLU A 555 -0.20 1.61 -17.88
N TRP A 556 -0.46 1.30 -16.61
CA TRP A 556 0.34 1.81 -15.50
C TRP A 556 1.64 1.01 -15.39
N ARG A 557 2.73 1.68 -15.05
CA ARG A 557 4.02 1.05 -14.77
C ARG A 557 4.64 1.67 -13.52
N ILE A 558 5.16 0.83 -12.64
CA ILE A 558 5.89 1.27 -11.44
C ILE A 558 7.35 1.54 -11.83
N GLN A 559 7.75 2.81 -11.82
CA GLN A 559 9.14 3.27 -11.94
C GLN A 559 9.84 3.21 -10.58
N ASN A 560 11.14 2.90 -10.56
CA ASN A 560 11.89 2.58 -9.33
C ASN A 560 11.17 1.51 -8.48
N ASN A 561 10.76 0.38 -9.07
CA ASN A 561 9.96 -0.61 -8.35
C ASN A 561 10.80 -1.55 -7.46
N ALA A 562 10.34 -1.81 -6.24
CA ALA A 562 10.91 -2.85 -5.37
C ALA A 562 9.88 -3.88 -4.87
N TRP A 563 8.58 -3.68 -5.10
CA TRP A 563 7.50 -4.52 -4.55
C TRP A 563 6.34 -4.74 -5.53
N SER A 564 5.32 -5.52 -5.14
CA SER A 564 4.07 -5.61 -5.91
C SER A 564 3.27 -4.31 -5.83
N LEU A 565 2.35 -4.09 -6.77
CA LEU A 565 1.38 -3.00 -6.68
C LEU A 565 0.49 -3.14 -5.43
N ARG A 566 0.33 -4.36 -4.89
CA ARG A 566 -0.31 -4.65 -3.59
C ARG A 566 0.39 -4.00 -2.40
N GLU A 567 1.68 -3.72 -2.52
CA GLU A 567 2.51 -3.07 -1.51
C GLU A 567 2.57 -1.54 -1.64
N THR A 568 1.90 -0.97 -2.64
CA THR A 568 2.12 0.40 -3.08
C THR A 568 1.01 1.35 -2.61
N SER A 569 1.37 2.53 -2.11
CA SER A 569 0.44 3.60 -1.69
C SER A 569 0.71 4.89 -2.46
N SER A 570 -0.27 5.77 -2.63
CA SER A 570 0.04 7.19 -2.87
C SER A 570 0.75 7.80 -1.63
N GLU A 571 1.56 8.84 -1.83
CA GLU A 571 2.16 9.63 -0.74
C GLU A 571 1.11 10.48 0.02
N TYR A 572 0.05 10.94 -0.66
CA TYR A 572 -1.00 11.81 -0.08
C TYR A 572 -2.43 11.27 -0.22
N GLU A 573 -2.61 9.99 -0.53
CA GLU A 573 -3.94 9.36 -0.65
C GLU A 573 -4.83 10.07 -1.72
N ASP A 574 -4.20 10.47 -2.83
CA ASP A 574 -4.74 11.31 -3.91
C ASP A 574 -5.26 10.51 -5.13
N TYR A 575 -5.79 9.30 -4.88
CA TYR A 575 -6.29 8.38 -5.92
C TYR A 575 -7.31 9.02 -6.88
N LEU A 576 -7.24 8.66 -8.18
CA LEU A 576 -8.04 9.21 -9.28
C LEU A 576 -9.51 9.51 -8.91
N LEU A 577 -10.23 8.51 -8.42
CA LEU A 577 -11.63 8.61 -7.99
C LEU A 577 -11.80 8.59 -6.45
N GLY A 578 -10.72 8.78 -5.68
CA GLY A 578 -10.69 8.59 -4.22
C GLY A 578 -10.84 7.13 -3.76
N TRP A 579 -11.01 6.20 -4.70
CA TRP A 579 -11.10 4.77 -4.45
C TRP A 579 -9.80 4.25 -3.84
N GLY A 580 -9.90 3.61 -2.67
CA GLY A 580 -8.77 3.27 -1.81
C GLY A 580 -8.70 4.08 -0.51
N ASN A 581 -9.41 5.21 -0.40
CA ASN A 581 -9.43 6.06 0.81
C ASN A 581 -10.51 5.66 1.84
N ARG A 582 -11.34 4.66 1.54
CA ARG A 582 -12.40 4.20 2.44
C ARG A 582 -11.79 3.53 3.67
N ARG A 583 -12.14 4.05 4.85
CA ARG A 583 -11.71 3.51 6.15
C ARG A 583 -12.93 3.16 7.00
N LYS A 584 -13.55 2.01 6.75
CA LYS A 584 -14.67 1.49 7.53
C LYS A 584 -14.32 0.12 8.11
N MET A 585 -14.61 -0.04 9.41
CA MET A 585 -14.42 -1.25 10.22
C MET A 585 -12.98 -1.83 10.29
N GLY A 586 -12.35 -1.64 11.46
CA GLY A 586 -11.13 -2.33 11.86
C GLY A 586 -9.84 -1.51 11.79
N ASN A 587 -8.82 -1.95 12.54
CA ASN A 587 -7.46 -1.46 12.34
C ASN A 587 -6.95 -1.98 10.99
N ILE A 588 -6.81 -1.09 10.03
CA ILE A 588 -5.90 -1.29 8.91
C ILE A 588 -4.51 -1.43 9.54
N ASP A 589 -3.93 -2.62 9.43
CA ASP A 589 -2.53 -2.94 9.75
C ASP A 589 -1.66 -1.72 9.39
N THR A 590 -0.85 -1.23 10.34
CA THR A 590 -0.10 0.03 10.16
C THR A 590 0.86 0.01 8.97
N ASN A 591 1.06 -1.17 8.35
CA ASN A 591 1.77 -1.38 7.10
C ASN A 591 0.87 -1.57 5.85
N ARG A 592 -0.45 -1.29 5.89
CA ARG A 592 -1.41 -1.58 4.79
C ARG A 592 -2.23 -0.38 4.29
N ASN A 593 -1.76 0.85 4.45
CA ASN A 593 -2.34 2.02 3.76
C ASN A 593 -1.95 2.05 2.25
N ARG A 594 -2.19 0.96 1.50
CA ARG A 594 -1.50 0.63 0.24
C ARG A 594 -2.48 0.31 -0.89
N ALA A 595 -3.31 1.30 -1.22
CA ALA A 595 -4.41 1.12 -2.16
C ALA A 595 -4.08 1.47 -3.63
N SER A 596 -2.81 1.60 -4.02
CA SER A 596 -2.48 2.01 -5.41
C SER A 596 -2.92 1.03 -6.50
N SER A 597 -3.29 -0.22 -6.17
CA SER A 597 -3.93 -1.14 -7.13
C SER A 597 -5.38 -0.75 -7.48
N TYR A 598 -6.06 0.06 -6.67
CA TYR A 598 -7.38 0.61 -7.00
C TYR A 598 -7.33 1.51 -8.25
N THR A 599 -6.16 2.08 -8.57
CA THR A 599 -5.92 2.85 -9.80
C THR A 599 -6.24 2.03 -11.06
N LEU A 600 -6.00 0.71 -11.05
CA LEU A 600 -6.34 -0.17 -12.17
C LEU A 600 -7.85 -0.15 -12.44
N LEU A 601 -8.65 -0.37 -11.38
CA LEU A 601 -10.11 -0.33 -11.44
C LEU A 601 -10.64 1.05 -11.84
N ALA A 602 -10.10 2.11 -11.24
CA ALA A 602 -10.49 3.48 -11.56
C ALA A 602 -10.23 3.80 -13.04
N THR A 603 -9.10 3.36 -13.59
CA THR A 603 -8.75 3.57 -15.00
C THR A 603 -9.68 2.79 -15.92
N ASP A 604 -9.91 1.51 -15.64
CA ASP A 604 -10.75 0.65 -16.49
C ASP A 604 -12.22 1.12 -16.52
N VAL A 605 -12.69 1.80 -15.46
CA VAL A 605 -14.01 2.43 -15.44
C VAL A 605 -14.05 3.76 -16.21
N ILE A 606 -13.09 4.68 -16.02
CA ILE A 606 -13.14 6.01 -16.68
C ILE A 606 -12.77 5.99 -18.17
N GLN A 607 -12.23 4.87 -18.68
CA GLN A 607 -12.00 4.67 -20.12
C GLN A 607 -13.30 4.48 -20.90
N ASP A 608 -14.38 4.02 -20.25
CA ASP A 608 -15.76 4.15 -20.74
C ASP A 608 -16.42 5.33 -20.01
N TRP A 609 -16.11 6.53 -20.49
CA TRP A 609 -16.47 7.78 -19.83
C TRP A 609 -18.00 7.96 -19.71
N ASP A 610 -18.76 7.60 -20.75
CA ASP A 610 -20.23 7.73 -20.75
C ASP A 610 -20.88 6.74 -19.77
N ALA A 611 -20.41 5.49 -19.72
CA ALA A 611 -20.87 4.52 -18.74
C ALA A 611 -20.51 4.94 -17.30
N TYR A 612 -19.30 5.45 -17.07
CA TYR A 612 -18.87 6.01 -15.78
C TYR A 612 -19.78 7.16 -15.34
N VAL A 613 -20.03 8.14 -16.21
CA VAL A 613 -20.88 9.30 -15.94
C VAL A 613 -22.32 8.88 -15.63
N MET A 614 -22.89 7.93 -16.40
CA MET A 614 -24.26 7.46 -16.14
C MET A 614 -24.36 6.63 -14.85
N ALA A 615 -23.38 5.76 -14.57
CA ALA A 615 -23.32 5.01 -13.32
C ALA A 615 -23.20 5.94 -12.10
N LYS A 616 -22.35 6.98 -12.21
CA LYS A 616 -22.23 8.03 -11.20
C LYS A 616 -23.54 8.80 -11.02
N LYS A 617 -24.19 9.23 -12.10
CA LYS A 617 -25.47 9.96 -12.05
C LYS A 617 -26.58 9.17 -11.33
N TYR A 618 -26.73 7.87 -11.62
CA TYR A 618 -27.65 7.01 -10.86
C TYR A 618 -27.25 6.89 -9.39
N THR A 619 -25.97 6.70 -9.09
CA THR A 619 -25.46 6.58 -7.71
C THR A 619 -25.68 7.86 -6.89
N LEU A 620 -25.53 9.03 -7.51
CA LEU A 620 -25.85 10.32 -6.91
C LEU A 620 -27.36 10.46 -6.65
N LEU A 621 -28.21 10.06 -7.59
CA LEU A 621 -29.67 10.06 -7.41
C LEU A 621 -30.12 9.11 -6.29
N ALA A 622 -29.46 7.95 -6.12
CA ALA A 622 -29.75 7.02 -5.03
C ALA A 622 -29.57 7.67 -3.65
N ASN A 623 -28.64 8.62 -3.50
CA ASN A 623 -28.41 9.32 -2.23
C ASN A 623 -29.62 10.16 -1.77
N SER A 624 -30.45 10.63 -2.71
CA SER A 624 -31.68 11.40 -2.45
C SER A 624 -32.91 10.53 -2.15
N LEU A 625 -32.83 9.22 -2.36
CA LEU A 625 -33.94 8.31 -2.05
C LEU A 625 -33.96 7.91 -0.56
N LYS A 626 -35.13 7.51 -0.05
CA LYS A 626 -35.29 7.02 1.33
C LYS A 626 -35.61 5.53 1.41
N ASP A 627 -36.42 5.01 0.48
CA ASP A 627 -36.80 3.60 0.43
C ASP A 627 -35.61 2.68 0.06
N PHE A 628 -35.50 1.55 0.78
CA PHE A 628 -34.44 0.57 0.58
C PHE A 628 -34.52 -0.13 -0.78
N SER A 629 -35.72 -0.51 -1.22
CA SER A 629 -35.91 -1.24 -2.48
C SER A 629 -35.61 -0.35 -3.70
N ALA A 630 -36.04 0.92 -3.65
CA ALA A 630 -35.74 1.92 -4.65
C ALA A 630 -34.24 2.25 -4.70
N LYS A 631 -33.58 2.47 -3.54
CA LYS A 631 -32.11 2.64 -3.48
C LYS A 631 -31.38 1.46 -4.10
N ARG A 632 -31.75 0.23 -3.71
CA ARG A 632 -31.21 -1.01 -4.25
C ARG A 632 -31.35 -1.05 -5.78
N GLU A 633 -32.54 -0.80 -6.32
CA GLU A 633 -32.76 -0.81 -7.77
C GLU A 633 -31.90 0.25 -8.50
N VAL A 634 -31.77 1.46 -7.95
CA VAL A 634 -30.94 2.51 -8.56
C VAL A 634 -29.45 2.15 -8.55
N TYR A 635 -28.92 1.55 -7.48
CA TYR A 635 -27.54 1.05 -7.50
C TYR A 635 -27.33 -0.08 -8.52
N TYR A 636 -28.29 -1.01 -8.69
CA TYR A 636 -28.20 -2.01 -9.77
C TYR A 636 -28.31 -1.37 -11.17
N ARG A 637 -29.06 -0.28 -11.35
CA ARG A 637 -29.07 0.50 -12.62
C ARG A 637 -27.70 1.13 -12.88
N ALA A 638 -27.06 1.74 -11.88
CA ALA A 638 -25.69 2.23 -12.00
C ALA A 638 -24.71 1.13 -12.43
N LEU A 639 -24.85 -0.06 -11.85
CA LEU A 639 -24.03 -1.24 -12.18
C LEU A 639 -24.47 -1.97 -13.46
N THR A 640 -25.59 -1.59 -14.08
CA THR A 640 -25.96 -2.03 -15.42
C THR A 640 -25.27 -1.16 -16.47
N GLU A 641 -25.14 0.14 -16.21
CA GLU A 641 -24.36 1.07 -17.06
C GLU A 641 -22.85 0.78 -16.95
N SER A 642 -22.31 0.67 -15.73
CA SER A 642 -20.90 0.32 -15.51
C SER A 642 -20.77 -0.76 -14.42
N PRO A 643 -20.64 -2.05 -14.80
CA PRO A 643 -20.63 -3.18 -13.86
C PRO A 643 -19.54 -3.16 -12.79
N ARG A 644 -18.53 -2.32 -12.95
CA ARG A 644 -17.38 -2.22 -12.04
C ARG A 644 -17.36 -0.92 -11.21
N TYR A 645 -18.36 -0.04 -11.38
CA TYR A 645 -18.42 1.24 -10.68
C TYR A 645 -18.51 1.09 -9.15
N LEU A 646 -17.43 1.44 -8.45
CA LEU A 646 -17.24 1.07 -7.05
C LEU A 646 -18.12 1.87 -6.07
N ASP A 647 -18.45 3.13 -6.37
CA ASP A 647 -19.29 3.94 -5.47
C ASP A 647 -20.71 3.36 -5.32
N ALA A 648 -21.26 2.73 -6.37
CA ALA A 648 -22.52 2.00 -6.29
C ALA A 648 -22.42 0.75 -5.39
N THR A 649 -21.30 0.01 -5.47
CA THR A 649 -21.04 -1.13 -4.58
C THR A 649 -20.83 -0.68 -3.13
N TYR A 650 -20.11 0.41 -2.88
CA TYR A 650 -19.98 1.02 -1.55
C TYR A 650 -21.33 1.50 -1.00
N GLY A 651 -22.15 2.14 -1.83
CA GLY A 651 -23.51 2.55 -1.47
C GLY A 651 -24.40 1.38 -1.07
N MET A 652 -24.35 0.27 -1.82
CA MET A 652 -25.06 -0.97 -1.44
C MET A 652 -24.50 -1.61 -0.18
N LEU A 653 -23.18 -1.70 -0.01
CA LEU A 653 -22.55 -2.26 1.19
C LEU A 653 -23.00 -1.47 2.43
N ASP A 654 -22.91 -0.14 2.38
CA ASP A 654 -23.37 0.74 3.45
C ASP A 654 -24.89 0.60 3.69
N MET A 655 -25.70 0.46 2.63
CA MET A 655 -27.14 0.27 2.75
C MET A 655 -27.51 -1.08 3.40
N TYR A 656 -26.88 -2.19 2.99
CA TYR A 656 -27.09 -3.50 3.62
C TYR A 656 -26.58 -3.50 5.07
N LEU A 657 -25.35 -3.02 5.33
CA LEU A 657 -24.79 -3.02 6.69
C LEU A 657 -25.56 -2.10 7.66
N ASN A 658 -26.27 -1.07 7.18
CA ASN A 658 -27.17 -0.27 8.01
C ASN A 658 -28.61 -0.81 8.12
N LYS A 659 -29.01 -1.82 7.34
CA LYS A 659 -30.32 -2.48 7.46
C LYS A 659 -30.42 -3.19 8.84
N PRO A 660 -31.43 -2.87 9.70
CA PRO A 660 -31.56 -3.49 11.02
C PRO A 660 -31.93 -4.97 10.96
N ASP A 661 -32.80 -5.33 10.02
CA ASP A 661 -33.35 -6.66 9.76
C ASP A 661 -32.60 -7.42 8.66
N LEU A 662 -31.32 -7.13 8.46
CA LEU A 662 -30.50 -7.81 7.44
C LEU A 662 -30.35 -9.29 7.76
N THR A 663 -30.81 -10.16 6.87
CA THR A 663 -30.56 -11.61 6.99
C THR A 663 -29.17 -11.97 6.48
N SER A 664 -28.57 -13.02 7.06
CA SER A 664 -27.27 -13.51 6.57
C SER A 664 -27.34 -14.00 5.11
N ALA A 665 -28.51 -14.45 4.62
CA ALA A 665 -28.71 -14.88 3.24
C ALA A 665 -28.73 -13.70 2.24
N GLU A 666 -29.37 -12.58 2.58
CA GLU A 666 -29.30 -11.35 1.78
C GLU A 666 -27.86 -10.84 1.66
N LEU A 667 -27.13 -10.82 2.78
CA LEU A 667 -25.73 -10.38 2.81
C LEU A 667 -24.83 -11.35 2.05
N ASN A 668 -25.05 -12.66 2.17
CA ASN A 668 -24.30 -13.68 1.43
C ASN A 668 -24.48 -13.56 -0.09
N ARG A 669 -25.71 -13.30 -0.56
CA ARG A 669 -25.94 -13.03 -1.99
C ARG A 669 -25.14 -11.82 -2.47
N PHE A 670 -25.18 -10.72 -1.72
CA PHE A 670 -24.40 -9.51 -2.05
C PHE A 670 -22.87 -9.77 -1.99
N MET A 671 -22.42 -10.60 -1.06
CA MET A 671 -21.04 -11.05 -0.90
C MET A 671 -20.55 -11.78 -2.17
N LYS A 672 -21.31 -12.78 -2.68
CA LYS A 672 -20.99 -13.50 -3.92
C LYS A 672 -21.02 -12.62 -5.18
N GLU A 673 -22.04 -11.77 -5.29
CA GLU A 673 -22.16 -10.78 -6.38
C GLU A 673 -20.92 -9.84 -6.39
N THR A 674 -20.43 -9.46 -5.21
CA THR A 674 -19.23 -8.62 -5.04
C THR A 674 -17.94 -9.38 -5.34
N ALA A 675 -17.79 -10.60 -4.84
CA ALA A 675 -16.62 -11.44 -5.05
C ALA A 675 -16.35 -11.64 -6.55
N SER A 676 -17.39 -12.03 -7.31
CA SER A 676 -17.27 -12.27 -8.74
C SER A 676 -17.05 -11.00 -9.56
N ARG A 677 -17.73 -9.89 -9.21
CA ARG A 677 -17.60 -8.59 -9.91
C ARG A 677 -16.17 -8.03 -9.86
N TYR A 678 -15.48 -8.24 -8.75
CA TYR A 678 -14.15 -7.69 -8.50
C TYR A 678 -13.02 -8.73 -8.49
N THR A 679 -13.28 -9.97 -8.97
CA THR A 679 -12.27 -11.05 -9.09
C THR A 679 -10.94 -10.52 -9.62
N TYR A 680 -10.97 -9.80 -10.74
CA TYR A 680 -9.78 -9.28 -11.43
C TYR A 680 -9.26 -7.93 -10.91
N TYR A 681 -9.76 -7.47 -9.76
CA TYR A 681 -9.27 -6.31 -9.01
C TYR A 681 -9.06 -6.72 -7.54
N PRO A 682 -8.09 -7.62 -7.26
CA PRO A 682 -8.22 -8.55 -6.13
C PRO A 682 -8.14 -7.88 -4.75
N MET A 683 -7.49 -6.72 -4.65
CA MET A 683 -7.49 -5.91 -3.43
C MET A 683 -8.88 -5.31 -3.13
N VAL A 684 -9.56 -4.79 -4.15
CA VAL A 684 -10.92 -4.22 -4.03
C VAL A 684 -11.88 -5.29 -3.55
N MET A 685 -11.80 -6.48 -4.15
CA MET A 685 -12.55 -7.66 -3.72
C MET A 685 -12.24 -8.02 -2.27
N ALA A 686 -10.96 -8.19 -1.92
CA ALA A 686 -10.55 -8.63 -0.59
C ALA A 686 -10.95 -7.63 0.51
N ASP A 687 -10.85 -6.32 0.27
CA ASP A 687 -11.22 -5.29 1.24
C ASP A 687 -12.75 -5.22 1.44
N LEU A 688 -13.55 -5.32 0.36
CA LEU A 688 -15.01 -5.37 0.44
C LEU A 688 -15.51 -6.61 1.20
N LEU A 689 -14.95 -7.79 0.90
CA LEU A 689 -15.30 -9.02 1.62
C LEU A 689 -14.87 -8.95 3.10
N ARG A 690 -13.76 -8.28 3.40
CA ARG A 690 -13.30 -8.04 4.77
C ARG A 690 -14.19 -7.08 5.54
N GLU A 691 -14.76 -6.04 4.91
CA GLU A 691 -15.79 -5.21 5.56
C GLU A 691 -17.06 -6.04 5.88
N ILE A 692 -17.45 -6.97 5.01
CA ILE A 692 -18.56 -7.91 5.26
C ILE A 692 -18.23 -8.84 6.44
N GLU A 693 -17.05 -9.46 6.46
CA GLU A 693 -16.56 -10.31 7.56
C GLU A 693 -16.55 -9.55 8.91
N LEU A 694 -15.91 -8.38 8.94
CA LEU A 694 -15.75 -7.57 10.15
C LEU A 694 -17.05 -6.94 10.66
N SER A 695 -18.10 -6.87 9.82
CA SER A 695 -19.42 -6.38 10.25
C SER A 695 -20.10 -7.31 11.28
N GLY A 696 -19.71 -8.59 11.33
CA GLY A 696 -20.37 -9.60 12.16
C GLY A 696 -21.80 -9.95 11.73
N LYS A 697 -22.33 -9.37 10.64
CA LYS A 697 -23.70 -9.62 10.17
C LYS A 697 -23.85 -10.87 9.30
N LEU A 698 -22.74 -11.47 8.87
CA LEU A 698 -22.72 -12.77 8.20
C LEU A 698 -22.71 -13.88 9.25
N THR A 699 -23.87 -14.14 9.86
CA THR A 699 -24.00 -14.94 11.09
C THR A 699 -24.14 -16.44 10.87
N ASP A 700 -24.53 -16.87 9.66
CA ASP A 700 -24.69 -18.29 9.33
C ASP A 700 -23.32 -18.95 9.05
N PRO A 701 -22.99 -20.11 9.67
CA PRO A 701 -21.73 -20.80 9.44
C PRO A 701 -21.44 -21.20 7.99
N VAL A 702 -22.46 -21.60 7.23
CA VAL A 702 -22.32 -21.95 5.81
C VAL A 702 -21.93 -20.70 5.03
N HIS A 703 -22.65 -19.59 5.22
CA HIS A 703 -22.32 -18.33 4.56
C HIS A 703 -20.93 -17.80 4.95
N MET A 704 -20.49 -17.97 6.21
CA MET A 704 -19.11 -17.67 6.64
C MET A 704 -18.08 -18.52 5.90
N ALA A 705 -18.33 -19.83 5.71
CA ALA A 705 -17.46 -20.71 4.94
C ALA A 705 -17.43 -20.32 3.45
N GLU A 706 -18.59 -19.96 2.89
CA GLU A 706 -18.70 -19.47 1.51
C GLU A 706 -17.88 -18.20 1.29
N LEU A 707 -17.85 -17.24 2.23
CA LEU A 707 -17.03 -16.02 2.11
C LEU A 707 -15.55 -16.35 1.90
N TYR A 708 -14.98 -17.27 2.70
CA TYR A 708 -13.59 -17.68 2.55
C TYR A 708 -13.34 -18.43 1.22
N MET A 709 -14.26 -19.31 0.80
CA MET A 709 -14.13 -20.04 -0.47
C MET A 709 -14.27 -19.14 -1.70
N GLU A 710 -15.26 -18.23 -1.72
CA GLU A 710 -15.47 -17.23 -2.77
C GLU A 710 -14.25 -16.32 -2.91
N ARG A 711 -13.71 -15.84 -1.78
CA ARG A 711 -12.48 -15.05 -1.72
C ARG A 711 -11.28 -15.81 -2.28
N GLN A 712 -11.08 -17.06 -1.85
CA GLN A 712 -9.97 -17.89 -2.30
C GLN A 712 -10.06 -18.15 -3.81
N ARG A 713 -11.22 -18.62 -4.29
CA ARG A 713 -11.47 -18.88 -5.72
C ARG A 713 -11.20 -17.64 -6.57
N ALA A 714 -11.68 -16.46 -6.14
CA ALA A 714 -11.45 -15.22 -6.87
C ALA A 714 -9.96 -14.81 -6.92
N LEU A 715 -9.20 -15.04 -5.84
CA LEU A 715 -7.75 -14.82 -5.83
C LEU A 715 -7.01 -15.80 -6.73
N GLU A 716 -7.37 -17.08 -6.70
CA GLU A 716 -6.75 -18.13 -7.52
C GLU A 716 -7.08 -17.93 -9.02
N GLU A 717 -8.32 -17.60 -9.35
CA GLU A 717 -8.77 -17.25 -10.71
C GLU A 717 -7.98 -16.04 -11.26
N ALA A 718 -7.82 -14.98 -10.46
CA ALA A 718 -7.02 -13.82 -10.86
C ALA A 718 -5.52 -14.12 -10.94
N TYR A 719 -4.98 -14.97 -10.07
CA TYR A 719 -3.57 -15.37 -10.07
C TYR A 719 -3.15 -16.04 -11.38
N THR A 720 -4.06 -16.77 -12.06
CA THR A 720 -3.80 -17.38 -13.38
C THR A 720 -3.36 -16.37 -14.46
N LEU A 721 -3.69 -15.08 -14.30
CA LEU A 721 -3.27 -14.01 -15.21
C LEU A 721 -1.79 -13.63 -15.07
N ARG A 722 -1.08 -14.14 -14.06
CA ARG A 722 0.35 -13.85 -13.80
C ARG A 722 1.28 -14.69 -14.70
N LYS A 723 1.10 -14.60 -16.01
CA LYS A 723 1.89 -15.25 -17.05
C LYS A 723 2.63 -14.22 -17.92
N ASP A 724 3.57 -14.69 -18.75
CA ASP A 724 4.29 -13.86 -19.73
C ASP A 724 3.29 -13.10 -20.63
N THR A 725 3.53 -11.81 -20.92
CA THR A 725 2.63 -10.94 -21.68
C THR A 725 2.22 -11.56 -23.02
N LYS A 726 3.16 -12.23 -23.70
CA LYS A 726 2.90 -12.91 -24.99
C LYS A 726 1.95 -14.12 -24.92
N ASN A 727 1.63 -14.57 -23.69
CA ASN A 727 0.73 -15.67 -23.41
C ASN A 727 -0.63 -15.18 -22.84
N LEU A 728 -0.82 -13.87 -22.64
CA LEU A 728 -2.13 -13.27 -22.36
C LEU A 728 -3.01 -13.36 -23.61
N THR A 729 -4.30 -13.60 -23.45
CA THR A 729 -5.27 -13.68 -24.55
C THR A 729 -6.17 -12.44 -24.60
N ALA A 730 -6.95 -12.29 -25.68
CA ALA A 730 -8.00 -11.27 -25.74
C ALA A 730 -8.97 -11.37 -24.54
N ASP A 731 -9.43 -12.58 -24.23
CA ASP A 731 -10.27 -12.91 -23.06
C ASP A 731 -9.62 -12.47 -21.73
N ASP A 732 -8.28 -12.52 -21.63
CA ASP A 732 -7.57 -12.05 -20.44
C ASP A 732 -7.64 -10.52 -20.31
N TYR A 733 -7.57 -9.79 -21.43
CA TYR A 733 -7.71 -8.33 -21.46
C TYR A 733 -9.16 -7.84 -21.33
N GLU A 734 -10.18 -8.67 -21.64
CA GLU A 734 -11.59 -8.36 -21.34
C GLU A 734 -11.86 -8.35 -19.82
N LYS A 735 -11.20 -9.27 -19.07
CA LYS A 735 -11.28 -9.36 -17.61
C LYS A 735 -10.75 -8.09 -16.94
N THR A 736 -9.63 -7.55 -17.40
CA THR A 736 -9.05 -6.25 -16.98
C THR A 736 -8.02 -5.78 -18.01
N ARG A 737 -7.83 -4.46 -18.15
CA ARG A 737 -6.80 -3.89 -19.03
C ARG A 737 -5.38 -4.34 -18.67
N GLN A 738 -5.11 -4.71 -17.42
CA GLN A 738 -3.76 -5.04 -16.93
C GLN A 738 -3.71 -6.42 -16.24
N PRO A 739 -3.85 -7.53 -17.00
CA PRO A 739 -3.98 -8.88 -16.44
C PRO A 739 -2.81 -9.30 -15.53
N TRP A 740 -1.58 -8.99 -15.94
CA TRP A 740 -0.38 -9.34 -15.17
C TRP A 740 -0.38 -8.70 -13.78
N TYR A 741 -0.78 -7.43 -13.67
CA TYR A 741 -0.86 -6.75 -12.37
C TYR A 741 -1.99 -7.28 -11.50
N ALA A 742 -3.14 -7.68 -12.08
CA ALA A 742 -4.19 -8.37 -11.32
C ALA A 742 -3.67 -9.69 -10.74
N GLY A 743 -2.97 -10.50 -11.54
CA GLY A 743 -2.37 -11.76 -11.08
C GLY A 743 -1.26 -11.58 -10.05
N ASP A 744 -0.41 -10.56 -10.17
CA ASP A 744 0.62 -10.27 -9.17
C ASP A 744 0.07 -9.69 -7.86
N VAL A 745 -1.00 -8.90 -7.91
CA VAL A 745 -1.73 -8.44 -6.71
C VAL A 745 -2.40 -9.62 -6.02
N ALA A 746 -3.02 -10.54 -6.77
CA ALA A 746 -3.61 -11.76 -6.21
C ALA A 746 -2.56 -12.63 -5.50
N ARG A 747 -1.42 -12.90 -6.16
CA ARG A 747 -0.26 -13.58 -5.55
C ARG A 747 0.14 -12.94 -4.22
N ALA A 748 0.37 -11.62 -4.21
CA ALA A 748 0.84 -10.90 -3.03
C ALA A 748 -0.19 -10.84 -1.88
N ILE A 749 -1.48 -11.11 -2.16
CA ILE A 749 -2.49 -11.37 -1.13
C ILE A 749 -2.39 -12.82 -0.63
N LEU A 750 -2.39 -13.81 -1.52
CA LEU A 750 -2.32 -15.25 -1.18
C LEU A 750 -1.07 -15.63 -0.36
N GLU A 751 0.09 -15.03 -0.68
CA GLU A 751 1.35 -15.21 0.07
C GLU A 751 1.30 -14.67 1.51
N LYS A 752 0.34 -13.80 1.84
CA LYS A 752 0.24 -13.11 3.14
C LYS A 752 -1.03 -13.43 3.90
N ASP A 753 -1.94 -14.18 3.27
CA ASP A 753 -3.25 -14.48 3.79
C ASP A 753 -3.69 -15.88 3.37
N HIS A 754 -3.36 -16.85 4.22
CA HIS A 754 -3.74 -18.24 4.05
C HIS A 754 -5.10 -18.55 4.70
N SER A 755 -6.06 -17.60 4.71
CA SER A 755 -7.43 -17.79 5.25
C SER A 755 -8.32 -18.65 4.36
N ARG A 756 -7.87 -19.89 4.16
CA ARG A 756 -8.57 -20.98 3.49
C ARG A 756 -9.55 -21.62 4.48
N ILE A 757 -10.65 -22.20 4.02
CA ILE A 757 -11.54 -22.92 4.96
C ILE A 757 -10.89 -24.18 5.53
N ALA A 758 -9.99 -24.82 4.79
CA ALA A 758 -9.36 -26.07 5.18
C ALA A 758 -7.88 -26.13 4.75
N SER A 759 -7.09 -26.92 5.47
CA SER A 759 -5.71 -27.26 5.15
C SER A 759 -5.47 -28.77 5.25
N PHE A 760 -4.37 -29.22 4.64
CA PHE A 760 -3.90 -30.61 4.66
C PHE A 760 -2.36 -30.64 4.72
N SER A 761 -1.81 -31.68 5.35
CA SER A 761 -0.38 -31.99 5.35
C SER A 761 -0.16 -33.51 5.38
N PHE A 762 0.87 -34.01 4.69
CA PHE A 762 1.33 -35.40 4.78
C PHE A 762 2.09 -35.70 6.08
N ASP A 763 2.67 -34.68 6.73
CA ASP A 763 3.49 -34.78 7.94
C ASP A 763 3.11 -33.76 9.04
N GLY A 764 3.79 -33.86 10.19
CA GLY A 764 3.54 -33.05 11.39
C GLY A 764 2.35 -33.52 12.25
N ASP A 765 1.96 -32.73 13.25
CA ASP A 765 0.90 -33.09 14.21
C ASP A 765 -0.47 -33.36 13.56
N ASN A 766 -0.69 -32.82 12.35
CA ASN A 766 -1.88 -33.00 11.54
C ASN A 766 -1.65 -33.83 10.27
N ALA A 767 -0.58 -34.65 10.25
CA ALA A 767 -0.30 -35.62 9.19
C ALA A 767 -1.55 -36.43 8.81
N GLY A 768 -1.89 -36.42 7.52
CA GLY A 768 -3.01 -37.16 6.95
C GLY A 768 -4.39 -36.67 7.35
N LYS A 769 -4.53 -35.41 7.80
CA LYS A 769 -5.81 -34.82 8.22
C LYS A 769 -6.18 -33.61 7.36
N ILE A 770 -7.45 -33.52 6.98
CA ILE A 770 -8.05 -32.26 6.52
C ILE A 770 -8.53 -31.50 7.78
N VAL A 771 -8.08 -30.26 7.94
CA VAL A 771 -8.30 -29.45 9.15
C VAL A 771 -9.03 -28.16 8.81
N LEU A 772 -10.20 -27.94 9.41
CA LEU A 772 -10.99 -26.72 9.28
C LEU A 772 -10.30 -25.52 9.96
N THR A 773 -10.39 -24.35 9.35
CA THR A 773 -9.82 -23.11 9.92
C THR A 773 -10.51 -22.69 11.22
N LYS A 774 -9.73 -22.14 12.15
CA LYS A 774 -10.16 -21.79 13.52
C LYS A 774 -11.35 -20.81 13.57
N ASN A 775 -11.55 -20.00 12.53
CA ASN A 775 -12.70 -19.09 12.47
C ASN A 775 -14.02 -19.83 12.19
N LEU A 776 -13.97 -21.09 11.78
CA LEU A 776 -15.12 -21.93 11.42
C LEU A 776 -15.30 -23.17 12.32
N THR A 777 -14.29 -23.55 13.11
CA THR A 777 -14.38 -24.65 14.09
C THR A 777 -15.47 -24.42 15.13
N GLU A 778 -16.02 -25.51 15.67
CA GLU A 778 -17.07 -25.54 16.70
C GLU A 778 -18.41 -24.91 16.28
N LYS A 779 -18.61 -24.63 14.97
CA LYS A 779 -19.86 -24.04 14.42
C LYS A 779 -20.87 -25.05 13.89
N GLY A 780 -20.62 -26.36 14.02
CA GLY A 780 -21.53 -27.41 13.53
C GLY A 780 -21.56 -27.54 12.00
N LEU A 781 -20.50 -27.08 11.31
CA LEU A 781 -20.37 -27.22 9.86
C LEU A 781 -20.15 -28.68 9.47
N LYS A 782 -20.83 -29.10 8.40
CA LYS A 782 -20.60 -30.40 7.76
C LYS A 782 -19.73 -30.21 6.54
N MET A 783 -18.49 -30.64 6.64
CA MET A 783 -17.53 -30.55 5.54
C MET A 783 -17.82 -31.64 4.50
N LYS A 784 -17.69 -31.28 3.23
CA LYS A 784 -17.65 -32.20 2.10
C LYS A 784 -16.26 -32.16 1.49
N TYR A 785 -15.65 -33.31 1.24
CA TYR A 785 -14.33 -33.40 0.61
C TYR A 785 -14.30 -34.42 -0.53
N SER A 786 -13.42 -34.15 -1.49
CA SER A 786 -13.17 -34.96 -2.69
C SER A 786 -11.65 -35.14 -2.84
N LEU A 787 -11.24 -36.31 -3.31
CA LEU A 787 -9.84 -36.68 -3.60
C LEU A 787 -9.64 -37.08 -5.08
N ASP A 788 -10.66 -36.90 -5.92
CA ASP A 788 -10.71 -37.41 -7.31
C ASP A 788 -11.04 -36.33 -8.35
N GLY A 789 -10.75 -35.06 -8.03
CA GLY A 789 -11.02 -33.91 -8.89
C GLY A 789 -12.47 -33.41 -8.86
N GLY A 790 -13.25 -33.79 -7.84
CA GLY A 790 -14.62 -33.34 -7.61
C GLY A 790 -15.69 -34.30 -8.12
N LYS A 791 -15.31 -35.52 -8.52
CA LYS A 791 -16.21 -36.54 -9.10
C LYS A 791 -17.02 -37.26 -8.03
N THR A 792 -16.43 -37.52 -6.86
CA THR A 792 -17.13 -38.10 -5.71
C THR A 792 -16.83 -37.35 -4.41
N TRP A 793 -17.85 -37.17 -3.58
CA TRP A 793 -17.80 -36.35 -2.37
C TRP A 793 -18.17 -37.15 -1.13
N LYS A 794 -17.31 -37.10 -0.11
CA LYS A 794 -17.55 -37.66 1.23
C LYS A 794 -17.94 -36.54 2.19
N THR A 795 -18.82 -36.82 3.14
CA THR A 795 -19.32 -35.83 4.13
C THR A 795 -18.84 -36.19 5.54
N SER A 796 -18.49 -35.18 6.33
CA SER A 796 -18.00 -35.32 7.71
C SER A 796 -18.53 -34.19 8.59
N ASP A 797 -19.07 -34.56 9.76
CA ASP A 797 -19.53 -33.62 10.81
C ASP A 797 -18.37 -33.21 11.77
N LYS A 798 -17.11 -33.42 11.37
CA LYS A 798 -15.90 -33.13 12.16
C LYS A 798 -15.08 -32.00 11.55
N ASP A 799 -14.65 -31.07 12.40
CA ASP A 799 -13.66 -30.02 12.10
C ASP A 799 -12.26 -30.56 11.73
N VAL A 800 -11.95 -31.81 12.13
CA VAL A 800 -10.70 -32.50 11.81
C VAL A 800 -11.03 -33.89 11.26
N ILE A 801 -10.74 -34.09 9.97
CA ILE A 801 -11.04 -35.31 9.23
C ILE A 801 -9.74 -36.08 9.04
N SER A 802 -9.55 -37.17 9.77
CA SER A 802 -8.44 -38.09 9.52
C SER A 802 -8.75 -38.95 8.30
N LEU A 803 -7.89 -38.90 7.29
CA LEU A 803 -7.99 -39.75 6.11
C LEU A 803 -7.47 -41.16 6.39
N THR A 804 -8.05 -42.15 5.73
CA THR A 804 -7.58 -43.54 5.76
C THR A 804 -6.32 -43.73 4.90
N ASN A 805 -5.58 -44.82 5.13
CA ASN A 805 -4.37 -45.13 4.35
C ASN A 805 -4.62 -45.25 2.84
N ASP A 806 -5.81 -45.67 2.40
CA ASP A 806 -6.13 -45.80 0.98
C ASP A 806 -6.57 -44.46 0.36
N GLU A 807 -7.22 -43.59 1.15
CA GLU A 807 -7.46 -42.20 0.77
C GLU A 807 -6.15 -41.42 0.60
N LEU A 808 -5.19 -41.58 1.52
CA LEU A 808 -3.87 -40.95 1.43
C LEU A 808 -3.10 -41.37 0.18
N LYS A 809 -3.25 -42.63 -0.27
CA LYS A 809 -2.67 -43.12 -1.54
C LYS A 809 -3.40 -42.60 -2.78
N SER A 810 -4.65 -42.16 -2.66
CA SER A 810 -5.44 -41.64 -3.79
C SER A 810 -5.19 -40.16 -4.09
N ILE A 811 -4.52 -39.43 -3.20
CA ILE A 811 -4.18 -38.01 -3.39
C ILE A 811 -3.14 -37.88 -4.51
N THR A 812 -3.44 -37.08 -5.54
CA THR A 812 -2.52 -36.78 -6.63
C THR A 812 -2.54 -35.29 -7.01
N VAL A 813 -1.49 -34.84 -7.69
CA VAL A 813 -1.30 -33.46 -8.17
C VAL A 813 -2.39 -33.05 -9.18
N GLU A 814 -2.92 -34.01 -9.95
CA GLU A 814 -3.91 -33.74 -11.00
C GLU A 814 -5.35 -33.62 -10.47
N ASN A 815 -5.61 -34.06 -9.24
CA ASN A 815 -6.95 -34.10 -8.65
C ASN A 815 -7.13 -33.13 -7.48
N ASP A 816 -6.04 -32.75 -6.81
CA ASP A 816 -6.00 -31.99 -5.56
C ASP A 816 -6.88 -32.59 -4.44
N ILE A 817 -6.95 -31.90 -3.30
CA ILE A 817 -8.00 -32.14 -2.31
C ILE A 817 -9.01 -30.99 -2.40
N GLN A 818 -10.23 -31.30 -2.83
CA GLN A 818 -11.29 -30.30 -2.92
C GLN A 818 -12.19 -30.35 -1.68
N VAL A 819 -12.55 -29.19 -1.13
CA VAL A 819 -13.36 -29.06 0.09
C VAL A 819 -14.47 -28.03 -0.10
N THR A 820 -15.69 -28.37 0.32
CA THR A 820 -16.83 -27.45 0.45
C THR A 820 -17.64 -27.78 1.70
N VAL A 821 -18.82 -27.19 1.89
CA VAL A 821 -19.70 -27.45 3.05
C VAL A 821 -21.11 -27.83 2.60
N GLU A 822 -21.80 -28.65 3.40
CA GLU A 822 -23.22 -28.95 3.18
C GLU A 822 -24.07 -27.67 3.30
N GLY A 823 -24.99 -27.46 2.35
CA GLY A 823 -25.81 -26.26 2.29
C GLY A 823 -25.17 -25.09 1.52
N ALA A 824 -23.92 -25.22 1.05
CA ALA A 824 -23.34 -24.26 0.12
C ALA A 824 -24.21 -24.14 -1.15
N THR A 825 -24.31 -22.93 -1.67
CA THR A 825 -25.13 -22.53 -2.80
C THR A 825 -24.27 -21.98 -3.93
N GLU A 826 -24.77 -22.02 -5.16
CA GLU A 826 -24.06 -21.48 -6.31
C GLU A 826 -23.97 -19.94 -6.28
N ASP A 827 -22.97 -19.38 -6.97
CA ASP A 827 -22.92 -17.96 -7.31
C ASP A 827 -23.86 -17.62 -8.49
N MET A 828 -23.85 -16.35 -8.94
CA MET A 828 -24.70 -15.90 -10.05
C MET A 828 -24.34 -16.49 -11.44
N TYR A 829 -23.26 -17.28 -11.52
CA TYR A 829 -22.83 -18.00 -12.72
C TYR A 829 -23.04 -19.52 -12.62
N GLY A 830 -23.73 -20.00 -11.57
CA GLY A 830 -23.94 -21.43 -11.34
C GLY A 830 -22.71 -22.16 -10.79
N ARG A 831 -21.75 -21.44 -10.19
CA ARG A 831 -20.52 -22.03 -9.65
C ARG A 831 -20.66 -22.28 -8.16
N LEU A 832 -20.48 -23.52 -7.72
CA LEU A 832 -20.42 -23.85 -6.29
C LEU A 832 -19.07 -23.38 -5.69
N PRO A 833 -19.03 -22.72 -4.52
CA PRO A 833 -17.78 -22.39 -3.85
C PRO A 833 -17.06 -23.65 -3.35
N ILE A 834 -15.80 -23.79 -3.74
CA ILE A 834 -14.91 -24.91 -3.41
C ILE A 834 -13.53 -24.35 -3.04
N CYS A 835 -12.94 -24.88 -1.99
CA CYS A 835 -11.54 -24.69 -1.60
C CYS A 835 -10.69 -25.82 -2.21
N VAL A 836 -9.77 -25.50 -3.11
CA VAL A 836 -8.91 -26.49 -3.80
C VAL A 836 -7.53 -26.53 -3.15
N ILE A 837 -7.26 -27.49 -2.28
CA ILE A 837 -5.96 -27.64 -1.62
C ILE A 837 -4.97 -28.26 -2.61
N ASP A 838 -4.27 -27.35 -3.30
CA ASP A 838 -3.14 -27.59 -4.21
C ASP A 838 -2.15 -28.62 -3.64
N ILE A 839 -1.96 -29.71 -4.37
CA ILE A 839 -1.04 -30.81 -4.07
C ILE A 839 0.13 -30.76 -5.04
N MET A 840 1.33 -30.65 -4.51
CA MET A 840 2.50 -30.26 -5.30
C MET A 840 3.38 -31.45 -5.70
N GLU A 841 3.96 -31.43 -6.90
CA GLU A 841 5.06 -32.34 -7.24
C GLU A 841 6.40 -31.85 -6.68
N GLN A 842 7.33 -32.77 -6.45
CA GLN A 842 8.71 -32.48 -6.07
C GLN A 842 9.69 -33.28 -6.93
N GLU A 843 10.87 -32.69 -7.18
CA GLU A 843 11.91 -33.32 -8.00
C GLU A 843 12.42 -34.64 -7.40
N ALA A 844 12.86 -35.55 -8.27
CA ALA A 844 13.59 -36.74 -7.84
C ALA A 844 14.86 -36.34 -7.05
N PRO A 845 15.34 -37.19 -6.11
CA PRO A 845 16.54 -36.88 -5.33
C PRO A 845 17.76 -36.61 -6.23
N LYS A 846 18.47 -35.53 -5.93
CA LYS A 846 19.69 -35.07 -6.60
C LYS A 846 20.76 -34.78 -5.54
N ASN A 847 22.01 -34.62 -5.96
CA ASN A 847 23.14 -34.31 -5.08
C ASN A 847 23.35 -35.33 -3.93
N ILE A 848 23.00 -36.60 -4.19
CA ILE A 848 23.32 -37.74 -3.34
C ILE A 848 24.43 -38.55 -4.02
N GLU A 849 25.41 -38.96 -3.23
CA GLU A 849 26.53 -39.82 -3.61
C GLU A 849 26.38 -41.18 -2.92
N ALA A 850 26.42 -42.27 -3.69
CA ALA A 850 26.60 -43.61 -3.14
C ALA A 850 28.09 -43.84 -2.88
N ASN A 851 28.49 -43.83 -1.62
CA ASN A 851 29.86 -44.08 -1.23
C ASN A 851 30.05 -45.58 -0.96
N ASP A 852 30.61 -46.29 -1.94
CA ASP A 852 30.96 -47.73 -1.90
C ASP A 852 31.84 -48.13 -0.70
N LYS A 853 32.61 -47.20 -0.10
CA LYS A 853 33.48 -47.48 1.06
C LYS A 853 32.76 -47.33 2.40
N GLU A 854 31.79 -46.43 2.46
CA GLU A 854 30.94 -46.25 3.64
C GLU A 854 29.70 -47.15 3.63
N ASP A 855 29.35 -47.78 2.50
CA ASP A 855 28.05 -48.44 2.30
C ASP A 855 26.85 -47.47 2.54
N LEU A 856 27.04 -46.16 2.32
CA LEU A 856 26.05 -45.13 2.63
C LEU A 856 25.74 -44.23 1.43
N LEU A 857 24.50 -43.73 1.41
CA LEU A 857 24.12 -42.55 0.65
C LEU A 857 24.46 -41.30 1.48
N LEU A 858 25.24 -40.40 0.90
CA LEU A 858 25.71 -39.15 1.51
C LEU A 858 25.37 -37.96 0.60
N GLY A 859 25.46 -36.73 1.11
CA GLY A 859 24.99 -35.52 0.40
C GLY A 859 23.60 -35.08 0.86
N ASP A 860 22.77 -34.60 -0.06
CA ASP A 860 21.41 -34.14 0.26
C ASP A 860 20.44 -35.31 0.49
N VAL A 861 20.47 -35.88 1.69
CA VAL A 861 19.59 -36.97 2.13
C VAL A 861 18.35 -36.48 2.89
N SER A 862 17.99 -35.19 2.75
CA SER A 862 16.81 -34.60 3.40
C SER A 862 15.51 -35.29 2.96
N ASN A 863 14.66 -35.66 3.93
CA ASN A 863 13.38 -36.36 3.70
C ASN A 863 13.46 -37.53 2.70
N LEU A 864 14.58 -38.27 2.71
CA LEU A 864 14.81 -39.36 1.77
C LEU A 864 14.15 -40.65 2.28
N GLU A 865 13.47 -41.36 1.39
CA GLU A 865 13.05 -42.75 1.57
C GLU A 865 13.84 -43.66 0.63
N TYR A 866 14.12 -44.88 1.07
CA TYR A 866 14.83 -45.89 0.30
C TYR A 866 14.04 -47.21 0.20
N SER A 867 14.37 -47.97 -0.83
CA SER A 867 13.81 -49.28 -1.14
C SER A 867 14.91 -50.21 -1.63
N GLU A 868 14.89 -51.45 -1.15
CA GLU A 868 15.80 -52.54 -1.53
C GLU A 868 15.09 -53.59 -2.40
N ASP A 869 13.79 -53.41 -2.69
CA ASP A 869 12.93 -54.36 -3.40
C ASP A 869 12.34 -53.79 -4.70
N GLY A 870 12.96 -52.74 -5.25
CA GLY A 870 12.55 -52.11 -6.51
C GLY A 870 11.37 -51.14 -6.38
N GLY A 871 11.14 -50.59 -5.19
CA GLY A 871 10.09 -49.60 -4.90
C GLY A 871 8.78 -50.19 -4.40
N ASN A 872 8.74 -51.49 -4.06
CA ASN A 872 7.54 -52.15 -3.50
C ASN A 872 7.33 -51.77 -2.02
N THR A 873 8.40 -51.67 -1.24
CA THR A 873 8.39 -51.13 0.12
C THR A 873 9.39 -49.98 0.29
N TRP A 874 8.99 -48.99 1.10
CA TRP A 874 9.74 -47.76 1.34
C TRP A 874 10.02 -47.61 2.83
N LYS A 875 11.24 -47.21 3.18
CA LYS A 875 11.69 -46.96 4.56
C LYS A 875 12.31 -45.56 4.63
N PRO A 876 12.11 -44.79 5.71
CA PRO A 876 12.82 -43.52 5.88
C PRO A 876 14.33 -43.75 6.01
N TYR A 877 15.13 -42.91 5.37
CA TYR A 877 16.58 -42.95 5.45
C TYR A 877 17.07 -41.96 6.53
N GLU A 878 17.91 -42.44 7.45
CA GLU A 878 18.38 -41.62 8.58
C GLU A 878 19.34 -40.50 8.13
N GLN A 879 19.03 -39.26 8.56
CA GLN A 879 19.83 -38.07 8.27
C GLN A 879 21.03 -37.90 9.23
N ASN A 880 21.65 -39.02 9.62
CA ASN A 880 22.75 -39.09 10.61
C ASN A 880 24.16 -39.06 9.97
N GLY A 881 24.25 -38.81 8.65
CA GLY A 881 25.50 -38.82 7.89
C GLY A 881 26.27 -40.13 8.07
N LEU A 882 27.58 -40.06 8.30
CA LEU A 882 28.45 -41.21 8.55
C LEU A 882 28.00 -42.11 9.72
N LYS A 883 27.17 -41.62 10.65
CA LYS A 883 26.67 -42.40 11.80
C LYS A 883 25.39 -43.18 11.51
N ASN A 884 24.82 -43.07 10.31
CA ASN A 884 23.67 -43.87 9.89
C ASN A 884 24.03 -45.38 9.99
N GLN A 885 23.13 -46.15 10.62
CA GLN A 885 23.32 -47.59 10.84
C GLN A 885 22.82 -48.44 9.65
N ASN A 886 22.02 -47.86 8.75
CA ASN A 886 21.45 -48.53 7.58
C ASN A 886 22.46 -48.53 6.44
N ARG A 887 23.41 -49.48 6.50
CA ARG A 887 24.47 -49.66 5.50
C ARG A 887 24.08 -50.66 4.41
N PHE A 888 24.31 -50.27 3.16
CA PHE A 888 23.98 -51.03 1.95
C PHE A 888 25.11 -51.96 1.50
N THR A 889 25.67 -52.73 2.43
CA THR A 889 26.87 -53.55 2.20
C THR A 889 26.73 -54.54 1.04
N GLY A 890 27.74 -54.55 0.17
CA GLY A 890 27.88 -55.46 -0.96
C GLY A 890 27.25 -54.94 -2.25
N GLU A 891 27.29 -55.75 -3.30
CA GLU A 891 26.66 -55.40 -4.58
C GLU A 891 25.13 -55.34 -4.45
N LYS A 892 24.59 -54.13 -4.38
CA LYS A 892 23.17 -53.86 -4.11
C LYS A 892 22.69 -52.64 -4.90
N LYS A 893 21.54 -52.78 -5.56
CA LYS A 893 20.78 -51.65 -6.08
C LYS A 893 19.85 -51.12 -4.99
N VAL A 894 19.84 -49.81 -4.80
CA VAL A 894 18.95 -49.09 -3.88
C VAL A 894 18.18 -48.06 -4.68
N THR A 895 16.85 -48.15 -4.65
CA THR A 895 15.97 -47.14 -5.25
C THR A 895 15.59 -46.14 -4.16
N VAL A 896 15.64 -44.84 -4.45
CA VAL A 896 15.33 -43.77 -3.48
C VAL A 896 14.33 -42.76 -4.03
N ARG A 897 13.61 -42.07 -3.15
CA ARG A 897 12.73 -40.93 -3.46
C ARG A 897 12.71 -39.96 -2.29
N ARG A 898 12.24 -38.72 -2.48
CA ARG A 898 11.79 -37.88 -1.37
C ARG A 898 10.43 -38.37 -0.91
N GLY A 899 10.25 -38.54 0.41
CA GLY A 899 8.96 -38.87 1.00
C GLY A 899 7.94 -37.74 0.81
N SER A 900 6.66 -38.07 0.93
CA SER A 900 5.60 -37.05 0.96
C SER A 900 5.72 -36.19 2.23
N HIS A 901 5.66 -34.87 2.09
CA HIS A 901 5.81 -33.92 3.20
C HIS A 901 5.05 -32.62 2.90
N GLY A 902 4.49 -31.94 3.89
CA GLY A 902 3.63 -30.78 3.66
C GLY A 902 2.52 -31.12 2.67
N GLN A 903 2.44 -30.39 1.56
CA GLN A 903 1.52 -30.65 0.45
C GLN A 903 2.17 -31.39 -0.74
N TYR A 904 3.44 -31.78 -0.62
CA TYR A 904 4.16 -32.50 -1.67
C TYR A 904 3.90 -34.01 -1.62
N VAL A 905 3.45 -34.59 -2.73
CA VAL A 905 3.44 -36.05 -2.92
C VAL A 905 4.88 -36.58 -2.99
N ALA A 906 5.09 -37.88 -2.75
CA ALA A 906 6.42 -38.49 -2.86
C ALA A 906 7.01 -38.28 -4.28
N SER A 907 8.31 -38.00 -4.36
CA SER A 907 8.95 -37.67 -5.63
C SER A 907 9.03 -38.86 -6.59
N LYS A 908 9.35 -38.58 -7.85
CA LYS A 908 9.91 -39.58 -8.78
C LYS A 908 11.19 -40.20 -8.19
N THR A 909 11.48 -41.44 -8.56
CA THR A 909 12.59 -42.22 -7.99
C THR A 909 13.94 -41.93 -8.66
N ALA A 910 15.02 -42.10 -7.92
CA ALA A 910 16.39 -42.23 -8.42
C ALA A 910 16.95 -43.61 -8.03
N GLU A 911 17.94 -44.11 -8.78
CA GLU A 911 18.60 -45.39 -8.47
C GLU A 911 20.08 -45.18 -8.15
N TYR A 912 20.57 -45.90 -7.15
CA TYR A 912 21.96 -45.95 -6.73
C TYR A 912 22.44 -47.39 -6.68
N GLN A 913 23.68 -47.62 -7.11
CA GLN A 913 24.29 -48.94 -7.16
C GLN A 913 25.52 -48.96 -6.27
N PHE A 914 25.47 -49.79 -5.23
CA PHE A 914 26.62 -50.14 -4.39
C PHE A 914 27.34 -51.34 -5.01
N LYS A 915 28.65 -51.41 -4.75
CA LYS A 915 29.55 -52.49 -5.20
C LYS A 915 30.11 -53.26 -4.01
N ASN A 916 30.61 -54.47 -4.27
CA ASN A 916 31.39 -55.20 -3.27
C ASN A 916 32.70 -54.47 -2.94
N ALA A 917 33.05 -54.45 -1.66
CA ALA A 917 34.37 -54.01 -1.22
C ALA A 917 35.46 -55.00 -1.69
N ASP A 918 36.54 -54.48 -2.27
CA ASP A 918 37.70 -55.23 -2.80
C ASP A 918 38.98 -54.93 -1.99
N ASP A 919 38.81 -54.71 -0.68
CA ASP A 919 39.88 -54.36 0.25
C ASP A 919 40.44 -55.60 0.98
N LYS A 920 41.77 -55.72 0.96
CA LYS A 920 42.52 -56.86 1.53
C LYS A 920 42.73 -56.66 3.02
N ASN A 921 42.95 -57.74 3.78
CA ASN A 921 43.12 -57.66 5.23
C ASN A 921 44.32 -56.79 5.67
N GLU A 922 45.35 -56.66 4.83
CA GLU A 922 46.53 -55.83 5.09
C GLU A 922 46.29 -54.33 4.82
N GLU A 923 45.22 -54.00 4.08
CA GLU A 923 44.81 -52.66 3.67
C GLU A 923 43.27 -52.55 3.71
N LYS A 924 42.65 -52.90 4.85
CA LYS A 924 41.19 -52.93 5.06
C LYS A 924 40.67 -51.52 5.28
N TYR A 925 39.59 -51.10 4.63
CA TYR A 925 39.07 -49.73 4.80
C TYR A 925 38.56 -49.48 6.22
N LEU A 926 38.96 -48.35 6.81
CA LEU A 926 38.44 -47.87 8.09
C LEU A 926 37.36 -46.82 7.85
N GLN A 927 36.10 -47.22 8.07
CA GLN A 927 34.94 -46.32 7.96
C GLN A 927 35.13 -45.05 8.82
N LEU A 928 34.84 -43.91 8.22
CA LEU A 928 35.04 -42.57 8.77
C LEU A 928 34.15 -42.28 9.99
N GLN A 929 33.12 -43.10 10.26
CA GLN A 929 32.40 -43.06 11.54
C GLN A 929 33.30 -43.29 12.78
N TYR A 930 34.43 -43.97 12.60
CA TYR A 930 35.45 -44.21 13.62
C TYR A 930 36.58 -43.17 13.61
N VAL A 931 36.45 -42.11 12.79
CA VAL A 931 37.45 -41.06 12.59
C VAL A 931 36.84 -39.72 13.02
N SER A 932 37.63 -38.91 13.73
CA SER A 932 37.23 -37.57 14.17
C SER A 932 38.35 -36.57 13.91
N MET A 933 38.01 -35.36 13.48
CA MET A 933 38.98 -34.29 13.27
C MET A 933 39.59 -33.88 14.62
N HIS A 934 40.92 -33.80 14.70
CA HIS A 934 41.63 -33.45 15.93
C HIS A 934 42.18 -32.02 15.91
N GLU A 935 42.98 -31.68 14.91
CA GLU A 935 43.58 -30.35 14.70
C GLU A 935 43.76 -30.11 13.19
N PHE A 936 43.73 -28.84 12.78
CA PHE A 936 44.01 -28.42 11.41
C PHE A 936 44.70 -27.04 11.42
N SER A 937 45.44 -26.72 10.35
CA SER A 937 46.22 -25.47 10.24
C SER A 937 45.35 -24.22 10.12
N SER A 938 44.42 -24.21 9.16
CA SER A 938 43.36 -23.21 9.02
C SER A 938 42.22 -23.74 8.15
N GLN A 939 41.09 -23.05 8.12
CA GLN A 939 40.00 -23.33 7.17
C GLN A 939 39.43 -22.01 6.65
N GLN A 940 38.91 -22.02 5.43
CA GLN A 940 38.34 -20.83 4.81
C GLN A 940 36.99 -20.43 5.41
N ASN A 941 36.16 -21.39 5.81
CA ASN A 941 34.88 -21.15 6.49
C ASN A 941 34.42 -22.41 7.27
N GLU A 942 33.33 -22.30 8.05
CA GLU A 942 32.71 -23.41 8.81
C GLU A 942 31.72 -24.28 7.99
N GLY A 943 31.54 -23.96 6.71
CA GLY A 943 30.57 -24.56 5.80
C GLY A 943 31.24 -25.38 4.69
N ASN A 944 31.09 -24.93 3.44
CA ASN A 944 31.49 -25.68 2.25
C ASN A 944 33.01 -25.87 2.06
N GLN A 945 33.85 -25.17 2.82
CA GLN A 945 35.32 -25.29 2.77
C GLN A 945 35.96 -25.62 4.13
N ALA A 946 35.18 -26.20 5.04
CA ALA A 946 35.61 -26.54 6.40
C ALA A 946 36.54 -27.76 6.47
N ALA A 947 37.40 -27.79 7.48
CA ALA A 947 38.38 -28.87 7.72
C ALA A 947 37.72 -30.23 8.00
N LYS A 948 36.51 -30.25 8.60
CA LYS A 948 35.72 -31.47 8.80
C LYS A 948 35.34 -32.17 7.50
N ASN A 949 35.22 -31.42 6.40
CA ASN A 949 34.75 -31.96 5.11
C ASN A 949 35.75 -32.96 4.53
N LEU A 950 37.04 -32.84 4.86
CA LEU A 950 38.06 -33.79 4.44
C LEU A 950 37.81 -35.23 4.97
N ILE A 951 36.93 -35.41 5.97
CA ILE A 951 36.58 -36.72 6.53
C ILE A 951 35.06 -36.94 6.62
N ASP A 952 34.27 -36.29 5.76
CA ASP A 952 32.80 -36.43 5.74
C ASP A 952 32.28 -37.53 4.78
N GLY A 953 33.18 -38.16 4.02
CA GLY A 953 32.88 -39.22 3.05
C GLY A 953 32.28 -38.74 1.73
N GLN A 954 32.31 -37.46 1.40
CA GLN A 954 31.72 -36.91 0.17
C GLN A 954 32.79 -36.36 -0.77
N ARG A 955 32.70 -36.70 -2.06
CA ARG A 955 33.63 -36.20 -3.08
C ARG A 955 33.32 -34.78 -3.53
N ASN A 956 32.09 -34.33 -3.31
CA ASN A 956 31.59 -33.02 -3.76
C ASN A 956 31.73 -31.91 -2.71
N THR A 957 32.07 -32.24 -1.46
CA THR A 957 32.51 -31.28 -0.46
C THR A 957 34.03 -31.13 -0.55
N ASN A 958 34.60 -30.11 0.12
CA ASN A 958 36.04 -30.01 0.28
C ASN A 958 36.43 -29.23 1.55
N TRP A 959 37.68 -29.43 1.99
CA TRP A 959 38.40 -28.48 2.83
C TRP A 959 39.26 -27.56 1.95
N HIS A 960 39.39 -26.30 2.35
CA HIS A 960 40.44 -25.40 1.86
C HIS A 960 40.97 -24.57 3.02
N SER A 961 42.29 -24.43 3.12
CA SER A 961 42.94 -23.49 4.03
C SER A 961 42.53 -22.04 3.75
N LYS A 962 42.74 -21.12 4.69
CA LYS A 962 42.28 -19.73 4.54
C LYS A 962 43.05 -19.00 3.41
N TRP A 963 42.35 -18.29 2.53
CA TRP A 963 42.93 -17.67 1.32
C TRP A 963 43.89 -16.49 1.59
N ASP A 964 43.71 -15.80 2.71
CA ASP A 964 44.43 -14.57 3.06
C ASP A 964 45.72 -14.80 3.89
N VAL A 965 46.11 -16.06 4.12
CA VAL A 965 47.33 -16.43 4.88
C VAL A 965 48.23 -17.38 4.10
N GLN A 966 49.48 -17.50 4.56
CA GLN A 966 50.35 -18.63 4.26
C GLN A 966 49.98 -19.77 5.23
N ASP A 967 49.42 -20.87 4.71
CA ASP A 967 48.97 -21.97 5.57
C ASP A 967 50.13 -22.83 6.09
N LYS A 968 49.95 -23.44 7.27
CA LYS A 968 50.94 -24.35 7.87
C LYS A 968 50.94 -25.75 7.24
N LYS A 969 49.92 -26.07 6.44
CA LYS A 969 49.71 -27.35 5.75
C LYS A 969 49.66 -28.54 6.72
N GLU A 970 48.92 -28.41 7.82
CA GLU A 970 48.80 -29.48 8.84
C GLU A 970 47.33 -29.89 9.01
N TYR A 971 47.09 -31.20 9.03
CA TYR A 971 45.78 -31.80 9.31
C TYR A 971 45.95 -33.04 10.16
N SER A 972 45.14 -33.22 11.20
CA SER A 972 45.20 -34.39 12.06
C SER A 972 43.84 -34.96 12.42
N VAL A 973 43.79 -36.29 12.51
CA VAL A 973 42.62 -37.05 12.95
C VAL A 973 42.92 -37.82 14.22
N LYS A 974 41.85 -38.12 14.95
CA LYS A 974 41.78 -39.05 16.08
C LYS A 974 40.83 -40.19 15.72
N PHE A 975 41.29 -41.42 15.87
CA PHE A 975 40.47 -42.62 15.76
C PHE A 975 39.72 -42.94 17.06
N ASP A 976 38.76 -43.85 17.01
CA ASP A 976 38.04 -44.39 18.16
C ASP A 976 38.96 -45.09 19.18
N LYS A 977 39.89 -45.92 18.68
CA LYS A 977 40.96 -46.61 19.42
C LYS A 977 42.30 -46.46 18.68
N ALA A 978 43.40 -46.97 19.24
CA ALA A 978 44.65 -47.07 18.50
C ALA A 978 44.49 -48.07 17.33
N ARG A 979 44.80 -47.62 16.11
CA ARG A 979 44.62 -48.36 14.85
C ARG A 979 45.97 -48.62 14.16
N ARG A 980 46.12 -49.75 13.46
CA ARG A 980 47.34 -50.06 12.67
C ARG A 980 47.16 -49.63 11.22
N ILE A 981 47.18 -48.32 10.99
CA ILE A 981 47.00 -47.76 9.65
C ILE A 981 48.17 -48.20 8.74
N SER A 982 47.86 -48.73 7.56
CA SER A 982 48.83 -49.15 6.53
C SER A 982 48.92 -48.18 5.35
N LYS A 983 47.82 -47.51 4.99
CA LYS A 983 47.83 -46.41 4.02
C LYS A 983 46.77 -45.36 4.31
N LEU A 984 47.05 -44.16 3.82
CA LEU A 984 46.08 -43.07 3.65
C LEU A 984 45.74 -42.99 2.15
N GLU A 985 44.51 -42.63 1.82
CA GLU A 985 44.10 -42.25 0.47
C GLU A 985 43.60 -40.81 0.48
N TYR A 986 44.29 -39.93 -0.23
CA TYR A 986 43.93 -38.54 -0.41
C TYR A 986 43.18 -38.37 -1.74
N VAL A 987 42.02 -37.71 -1.69
CA VAL A 987 41.21 -37.38 -2.87
C VAL A 987 41.24 -35.85 -3.08
N PRO A 988 41.93 -35.36 -4.12
CA PRO A 988 42.00 -33.93 -4.42
C PRO A 988 40.63 -33.31 -4.75
N SER A 989 40.47 -32.03 -4.41
CA SER A 989 39.29 -31.25 -4.78
C SER A 989 39.15 -31.11 -6.30
N VAL A 990 37.91 -31.23 -6.80
CA VAL A 990 37.59 -31.07 -8.24
C VAL A 990 37.67 -29.60 -8.68
N GLY A 991 37.40 -28.65 -7.77
CA GLY A 991 37.28 -27.21 -8.07
C GLY A 991 38.59 -26.43 -8.31
N GLY A 992 39.76 -27.08 -8.40
CA GLY A 992 41.04 -26.41 -8.69
C GLY A 992 42.27 -27.15 -8.15
N SER A 993 43.46 -26.65 -8.47
CA SER A 993 44.74 -27.19 -7.96
C SER A 993 45.31 -26.44 -6.76
N ASN A 994 44.68 -25.34 -6.31
CA ASN A 994 45.16 -24.52 -5.19
C ASN A 994 45.14 -25.34 -3.89
N GLY A 995 46.32 -25.49 -3.29
CA GLY A 995 46.52 -26.28 -2.08
C GLY A 995 46.50 -27.80 -2.27
N ARG A 996 46.40 -28.30 -3.51
CA ARG A 996 46.45 -29.73 -3.80
C ARG A 996 47.80 -30.29 -3.39
N TRP A 997 47.81 -31.42 -2.68
CA TRP A 997 49.03 -31.95 -2.09
C TRP A 997 50.02 -32.40 -3.17
N GLU A 998 51.27 -31.97 -3.08
CA GLU A 998 52.39 -32.41 -3.95
C GLU A 998 53.31 -33.36 -3.18
N GLU A 999 53.70 -33.02 -1.95
CA GLU A 999 54.50 -33.90 -1.09
C GLU A 999 54.14 -33.70 0.40
N VAL A 1000 53.96 -34.80 1.15
CA VAL A 1000 53.54 -34.76 2.57
C VAL A 1000 54.33 -35.76 3.44
N GLU A 1001 54.47 -35.45 4.73
CA GLU A 1001 54.98 -36.34 5.77
C GLU A 1001 53.85 -36.80 6.69
N ILE A 1002 53.86 -38.09 7.07
CA ILE A 1002 52.84 -38.70 7.92
C ILE A 1002 53.42 -39.08 9.29
N TYR A 1003 52.69 -38.76 10.36
CA TYR A 1003 53.11 -38.99 11.75
C TYR A 1003 52.03 -39.75 12.55
N GLY A 1004 52.45 -40.69 13.40
CA GLY A 1004 51.60 -41.34 14.39
C GLY A 1004 51.78 -40.76 15.78
N SER A 1005 50.71 -40.73 16.57
CA SER A 1005 50.73 -40.36 18.00
C SER A 1005 49.68 -41.15 18.79
N ASN A 1006 49.93 -41.36 20.09
CA ASN A 1006 48.99 -41.96 21.03
C ASN A 1006 48.49 -40.98 22.12
N ASP A 1007 49.06 -39.77 22.18
CA ASP A 1007 48.71 -38.70 23.13
C ASP A 1007 48.24 -37.40 22.46
N GLY A 1008 48.32 -37.32 21.12
CA GLY A 1008 48.05 -36.12 20.30
C GLY A 1008 49.17 -35.07 20.34
N LYS A 1009 50.24 -35.29 21.10
CA LYS A 1009 51.28 -34.29 21.40
C LYS A 1009 52.67 -34.72 20.95
N THR A 1010 53.00 -35.98 21.18
CA THR A 1010 54.27 -36.61 20.84
C THR A 1010 54.09 -37.35 19.50
N TRP A 1011 54.76 -36.87 18.45
CA TRP A 1011 54.56 -37.32 17.08
C TRP A 1011 55.78 -38.08 16.55
N THR A 1012 55.58 -39.33 16.11
CA THR A 1012 56.60 -40.17 15.47
C THR A 1012 56.36 -40.18 13.97
N LYS A 1013 57.38 -39.90 13.13
CA LYS A 1013 57.23 -40.01 11.67
C LYS A 1013 57.07 -41.48 11.27
N ILE A 1014 56.02 -41.79 10.52
CA ILE A 1014 55.66 -43.15 10.08
C ILE A 1014 55.57 -43.28 8.54
N GLY A 1015 55.65 -42.18 7.81
CA GLY A 1015 55.65 -42.21 6.35
C GLY A 1015 56.00 -40.88 5.70
N LYS A 1016 56.18 -40.91 4.39
CA LYS A 1016 56.36 -39.75 3.51
C LYS A 1016 55.82 -40.14 2.13
N SER A 1017 55.07 -39.26 1.47
CA SER A 1017 54.66 -39.50 0.08
C SER A 1017 55.84 -39.34 -0.89
N GLY A 1018 55.73 -39.95 -2.07
CA GLY A 1018 56.45 -39.43 -3.24
C GLY A 1018 55.80 -38.13 -3.74
N GLN A 1019 56.25 -37.64 -4.89
CA GLN A 1019 55.57 -36.55 -5.59
C GLN A 1019 54.20 -37.04 -6.09
N LEU A 1020 53.13 -36.47 -5.54
CA LEU A 1020 51.75 -36.76 -5.92
C LEU A 1020 51.41 -35.99 -7.20
N ALA A 1021 50.79 -36.64 -8.19
CA ALA A 1021 50.46 -35.97 -9.45
C ALA A 1021 49.41 -34.84 -9.27
N ASN A 1022 49.58 -33.74 -10.01
CA ASN A 1022 48.67 -32.59 -10.03
C ASN A 1022 47.38 -32.84 -10.84
N ASP A 1023 46.64 -33.87 -10.46
CA ASP A 1023 45.34 -34.23 -11.07
C ASP A 1023 44.25 -34.44 -9.98
N VAL A 1024 43.05 -34.87 -10.38
CA VAL A 1024 41.90 -35.11 -9.48
C VAL A 1024 41.68 -36.59 -9.12
N ASN A 1025 42.63 -37.45 -9.46
CA ASN A 1025 42.59 -38.88 -9.12
C ASN A 1025 42.96 -39.06 -7.64
N ALA A 1026 42.48 -40.14 -7.02
CA ALA A 1026 42.91 -40.52 -5.68
C ALA A 1026 44.44 -40.77 -5.62
N LYS A 1027 45.03 -40.60 -4.44
CA LYS A 1027 46.46 -40.72 -4.18
C LYS A 1027 46.69 -41.58 -2.94
N GLU A 1028 47.33 -42.73 -3.10
CA GLU A 1028 47.70 -43.59 -1.98
C GLU A 1028 49.04 -43.18 -1.35
N ILE A 1029 49.09 -43.17 -0.03
CA ILE A 1029 50.27 -42.82 0.76
C ILE A 1029 50.47 -43.93 1.81
N LYS A 1030 51.45 -44.82 1.57
CA LYS A 1030 51.77 -45.92 2.48
C LYS A 1030 52.52 -45.44 3.71
N VAL A 1031 52.26 -46.10 4.85
CA VAL A 1031 52.84 -45.79 6.15
C VAL A 1031 53.26 -47.07 6.88
N ASP A 1032 54.13 -46.95 7.88
CA ASP A 1032 54.55 -48.07 8.72
C ASP A 1032 53.42 -48.52 9.68
N SER A 1033 52.81 -49.67 9.39
CA SER A 1033 51.77 -50.32 10.23
C SER A 1033 52.33 -51.15 11.40
N SER A 1034 53.64 -51.12 11.67
CA SER A 1034 54.27 -51.91 12.75
C SER A 1034 53.76 -51.56 14.16
N LYS A 1035 53.16 -50.39 14.35
CA LYS A 1035 52.62 -49.90 15.63
C LYS A 1035 51.22 -49.34 15.45
N ALA A 1036 50.38 -49.51 16.47
CA ALA A 1036 49.07 -48.89 16.53
C ALA A 1036 49.15 -47.43 17.04
N TRP A 1037 48.41 -46.54 16.39
CA TRP A 1037 48.35 -45.12 16.73
C TRP A 1037 46.89 -44.66 16.87
N GLN A 1038 46.60 -43.88 17.92
CA GLN A 1038 45.28 -43.27 18.16
C GLN A 1038 45.06 -42.03 17.28
N TYR A 1039 46.14 -41.38 16.84
CA TYR A 1039 46.12 -40.14 16.07
C TYR A 1039 47.06 -40.19 14.86
N ILE A 1040 46.66 -39.55 13.76
CA ILE A 1040 47.47 -39.41 12.54
C ILE A 1040 47.62 -37.94 12.13
N LYS A 1041 48.89 -37.51 12.09
CA LYS A 1041 49.51 -36.33 11.49
C LYS A 1041 49.66 -36.37 9.98
N VAL A 1042 49.01 -35.51 9.19
CA VAL A 1042 49.47 -35.13 7.85
C VAL A 1042 50.11 -33.75 7.90
N LYS A 1043 51.34 -33.63 7.37
CA LYS A 1043 52.04 -32.35 7.21
C LYS A 1043 52.52 -32.18 5.77
N GLY A 1044 52.02 -31.16 5.07
CA GLY A 1044 52.43 -30.82 3.72
C GLY A 1044 53.80 -30.17 3.67
N LEU A 1045 54.71 -30.78 2.90
CA LEU A 1045 55.95 -30.15 2.48
C LEU A 1045 55.68 -29.25 1.28
N HIS A 1046 55.07 -29.81 0.24
CA HIS A 1046 54.75 -29.10 -1.00
C HIS A 1046 53.28 -29.21 -1.42
N SER A 1047 52.76 -28.16 -2.06
CA SER A 1047 51.41 -28.09 -2.63
C SER A 1047 51.31 -27.24 -3.90
N TYR A 1048 50.50 -27.72 -4.84
CA TYR A 1048 50.24 -27.04 -6.11
C TYR A 1048 49.38 -25.78 -5.94
N SER A 1049 49.46 -24.91 -6.96
CA SER A 1049 48.54 -23.78 -7.15
C SER A 1049 48.50 -23.38 -8.62
N HIS A 1050 47.37 -22.87 -9.10
CA HIS A 1050 47.22 -22.34 -10.47
C HIS A 1050 47.43 -20.82 -10.56
N ASP A 1051 47.43 -20.12 -9.42
CA ASP A 1051 47.54 -18.66 -9.31
C ASP A 1051 49.00 -18.16 -9.14
N GLY A 1052 49.97 -19.06 -9.28
CA GLY A 1052 51.39 -18.80 -9.04
C GLY A 1052 51.84 -18.91 -7.57
N ASN A 1053 50.91 -18.95 -6.61
CA ASN A 1053 51.21 -19.04 -5.17
C ASN A 1053 51.42 -20.50 -4.72
N LYS A 1054 52.44 -21.17 -5.27
CA LYS A 1054 52.85 -22.50 -4.80
C LYS A 1054 53.11 -22.50 -3.29
N ASP A 1055 52.88 -23.64 -2.65
CA ASP A 1055 53.09 -23.85 -1.21
C ASP A 1055 52.28 -23.00 -0.25
N LYS A 1056 51.42 -22.08 -0.72
CA LYS A 1056 50.63 -21.16 0.11
C LYS A 1056 49.44 -21.79 0.81
N TYR A 1057 48.79 -22.79 0.18
CA TYR A 1057 47.51 -23.35 0.63
C TYR A 1057 47.59 -24.87 0.86
N PHE A 1058 46.54 -25.41 1.49
CA PHE A 1058 46.29 -26.86 1.63
C PHE A 1058 44.80 -27.16 1.43
N SER A 1059 44.47 -28.19 0.65
CA SER A 1059 43.08 -28.51 0.29
C SER A 1059 42.88 -29.99 -0.08
N GLY A 1060 41.62 -30.43 -0.09
CA GLY A 1060 41.23 -31.77 -0.51
C GLY A 1060 39.73 -32.00 -0.34
N SER A 1061 39.18 -33.00 -1.04
CA SER A 1061 37.80 -33.45 -0.85
C SER A 1061 37.69 -34.53 0.21
N MET A 1062 38.50 -35.60 0.15
CA MET A 1062 38.47 -36.67 1.15
C MET A 1062 39.87 -37.13 1.56
N LEU A 1063 39.97 -37.63 2.79
CA LEU A 1063 41.11 -38.34 3.37
C LEU A 1063 40.61 -39.62 4.04
N ASN A 1064 40.89 -40.73 3.37
CA ASN A 1064 40.49 -42.08 3.74
C ASN A 1064 41.64 -42.82 4.42
N PHE A 1065 41.31 -43.78 5.29
CA PHE A 1065 42.29 -44.54 6.08
C PHE A 1065 42.07 -46.04 5.90
N PHE A 1066 43.15 -46.80 5.90
CA PHE A 1066 43.12 -48.26 5.77
C PHE A 1066 43.95 -48.89 6.89
N GLU A 1067 43.40 -49.91 7.55
CA GLU A 1067 43.99 -50.64 8.67
C GLU A 1067 44.52 -52.01 8.21
N ASP A 1068 45.70 -52.37 8.71
CA ASP A 1068 46.25 -53.71 8.61
C ASP A 1068 45.67 -54.58 9.73
N THR A 1069 44.61 -55.31 9.41
CA THR A 1069 43.89 -56.16 10.37
C THR A 1069 44.58 -57.51 10.60
N THR A 1070 45.77 -57.73 10.02
CA THR A 1070 46.51 -59.01 10.15
C THR A 1070 47.51 -59.04 11.32
N LYS A 1071 47.75 -57.91 12.01
CA LYS A 1071 48.91 -57.73 12.92
C LYS A 1071 48.62 -57.26 14.34
#